data_AF-A0A814Z668-F1
#
_entry.id   AF-A0A814Z668-F1
#
_cell.length_a   1.000
_cell.length_b   1.000
_cell.length_c   1.000
_cell.angle_alpha   90.00
_cell.angle_beta   90.00
_cell.angle_gamma   90.00
#
_symmetry.space_group_name_H-M   'P 1'
#
loop_
_entity.id
_entity.type
_entity.pdbx_description
1 polymer ?
#
loop_
_entity_poly.entity_id
_entity_poly.type
_entity_poly.pdbx_seq_one_letter_code
_entity_poly.pdbx_strand_id
1 'polypeptide(L)'
;MASWSYITQMYTLYVFIPFWCIGFSGSLMSTITLSTSRMYRTQPCTFFLLISAITQSVQYLAAGISRASAIGFGLDLTLLSPAWCKIRTYLIDTCFGLSTTCECIATIDRFLMTSRAANLRQLSNIKRAYYISVGVVVFWTLTCVPDLIFTYISSNVCANYNDIWGTYYTYVNHWFFCTAVPLVIVLVFGTLAYRNMHTLTNTRQLQGADRQLTYMILGQIILILITIMPRAFFDAYSSASLTLNKSAEQENIEYFIFNIVNSLGNITYGVTKISSRMKFEQLPNEIVVECFQYLNAPDIFHSFDRLNYRFYILIRNIHLHLDFEQVKKSLFNEFCQTIQINPKIKQNIIYLKLSNIDLREQIESFLSLFSLNEFIRLRSLSFIGTLNYHTEYEQVSSMLTLLPDLYRFYAPRWTIEAEAISKTKIQVLTLENYRPISIYGTSSVTSLRITLCTVSQLLTILNYTSMLKYIKIDTINDYDMEDDNDVDYKSDFSKICAVHLKQLHIDYSVTSFRFIELLLKCTPNLRIFSIVTHMAHNMIDADRWQHLIKSSLPLLRVFNFKFDCCYSESYDNMLIKLSPFQTDFWHQHNWYINYVIDDGIPSVYTIPYIPTYYTLTSTMKKYNSPSTNVLNEFDNVKYLSLFASAIRDDSSWYFRHIQSLSLASTLNYRVKDDEYEFKIEHLKNMINLSNITELEITEKCAIKLELLFEILEQMPNISSLILKKQITSSFYTNHELCELLSKKIKMFDYCNPTPYDYFEIDDLDWFCKTFSNVEELHCDIDNVDDFLLILTKCSKLSIIKIKCVDESIFNWFEDNARTFDVYINYKLKPHLSACDSD
;
A
#
# COMPACT_ATOMS: atom_id res chain seq x y z
N MET A 1 32.68 -18.54 28.38
CA MET A 1 33.37 -18.12 27.14
C MET A 1 32.42 -17.71 26.00
N ALA A 2 31.10 -17.54 26.21
CA ALA A 2 30.14 -17.20 25.15
C ALA A 2 29.42 -15.84 25.31
N SER A 3 29.93 -14.89 26.12
CA SER A 3 29.23 -13.61 26.36
C SER A 3 29.54 -12.53 25.32
N TRP A 4 30.80 -12.29 24.97
CA TRP A 4 31.20 -11.14 24.14
C TRP A 4 30.80 -11.25 22.66
N SER A 5 30.87 -12.45 22.06
CA SER A 5 30.42 -12.68 20.69
C SER A 5 28.92 -12.46 20.54
N TYR A 6 28.14 -12.98 21.49
CA TYR A 6 26.69 -12.76 21.57
C TYR A 6 26.33 -11.29 21.78
N ILE A 7 27.02 -10.60 22.70
CA ILE A 7 26.83 -9.15 22.92
C ILE A 7 27.14 -8.37 21.64
N THR A 8 28.20 -8.73 20.92
CA THR A 8 28.57 -8.07 19.67
C THR A 8 27.53 -8.29 18.57
N GLN A 9 26.97 -9.50 18.47
CA GLN A 9 25.88 -9.80 17.55
C GLN A 9 24.62 -8.99 17.87
N MET A 10 24.22 -8.93 19.14
CA MET A 10 23.07 -8.14 19.59
C MET A 10 23.28 -6.64 19.38
N TYR A 11 24.47 -6.13 19.70
CA TYR A 11 24.82 -4.74 19.41
C TYR A 11 24.73 -4.43 17.92
N THR A 12 25.21 -5.33 17.06
CA THR A 12 25.19 -5.09 15.62
C THR A 12 23.75 -5.10 15.08
N LEU A 13 22.89 -5.98 15.57
CA LEU A 13 21.50 -6.07 15.14
C LEU A 13 20.65 -4.89 15.63
N TYR A 14 20.77 -4.54 16.91
CA TYR A 14 19.90 -3.53 17.54
C TYR A 14 20.45 -2.10 17.50
N VAL A 15 21.76 -1.91 17.26
CA VAL A 15 22.39 -0.58 17.29
C VAL A 15 23.02 -0.22 15.94
N PHE A 16 23.88 -1.10 15.39
CA PHE A 16 24.56 -0.80 14.12
C PHE A 16 23.59 -0.72 12.93
N ILE A 17 22.68 -1.69 12.75
CA ILE A 17 21.74 -1.69 11.62
C ILE A 17 20.84 -0.45 11.64
N PRO A 18 20.19 -0.06 12.76
CA PRO A 18 19.40 1.17 12.81
C PRO A 18 20.22 2.43 12.53
N PHE A 19 21.42 2.57 13.10
CA PHE A 19 22.29 3.72 12.80
C PHE A 19 22.74 3.76 11.35
N TRP A 20 23.00 2.60 10.74
CA TRP A 20 23.29 2.49 9.32
C TRP A 20 22.09 2.92 8.47
N CYS A 21 20.87 2.46 8.77
CA CYS A 21 19.66 2.88 8.07
C CYS A 21 19.42 4.40 8.16
N ILE A 22 19.62 4.98 9.35
CA ILE A 22 19.50 6.42 9.59
C ILE A 22 20.56 7.20 8.79
N GLY A 23 21.82 6.77 8.85
CA GLY A 23 22.93 7.39 8.12
C GLY A 23 22.73 7.33 6.60
N PHE A 24 22.34 6.16 6.08
CA PHE A 24 22.05 5.97 4.66
C PHE A 24 20.90 6.87 4.20
N SER A 25 19.77 6.83 4.90
CA SER A 25 18.60 7.66 4.58
C SER A 25 18.91 9.16 4.65
N GLY A 26 19.68 9.59 5.65
CA GLY A 26 20.14 10.97 5.80
C GLY A 26 21.03 11.44 4.64
N SER A 27 21.97 10.61 4.21
CA SER A 27 22.85 10.90 3.07
C SER A 27 22.08 10.97 1.75
N LEU A 28 21.11 10.07 1.54
CA LEU A 28 20.27 10.04 0.34
C LEU A 28 19.37 11.29 0.26
N MET A 29 18.72 11.64 1.38
CA MET A 29 17.89 12.83 1.47
C MET A 29 18.71 14.10 1.22
N SER A 30 19.95 14.15 1.69
CA SER A 30 20.87 15.27 1.44
C SER A 30 21.24 15.36 -0.03
N THR A 31 21.55 14.23 -0.68
CA THR A 31 21.79 14.16 -2.12
C THR A 31 20.59 14.67 -2.91
N ILE A 32 19.36 14.25 -2.57
CA ILE A 32 18.13 14.72 -3.22
C ILE A 32 17.93 16.23 -2.99
N THR A 33 18.05 16.69 -1.74
CA THR A 33 17.82 18.11 -1.41
C THR A 33 18.80 19.03 -2.15
N LEU A 34 20.10 18.68 -2.13
CA LEU A 34 21.16 19.49 -2.74
C LEU A 34 21.15 19.39 -4.26
N SER A 35 20.75 18.24 -4.81
CA SER A 35 20.62 18.08 -6.26
C SER A 35 19.37 18.78 -6.80
N THR A 36 18.22 18.81 -6.13
CA THR A 36 16.97 19.36 -6.70
C THR A 36 16.91 20.90 -6.69
N SER A 37 17.51 21.57 -5.72
CA SER A 37 17.42 23.04 -5.60
C SER A 37 18.30 23.79 -6.59
N ARG A 38 17.68 24.63 -7.43
CA ARG A 38 18.37 25.44 -8.45
C ARG A 38 19.31 26.49 -7.85
N MET A 39 19.00 27.04 -6.66
CA MET A 39 19.90 28.00 -5.98
C MET A 39 21.20 27.31 -5.52
N TYR A 40 21.09 26.08 -5.02
CA TYR A 40 22.21 25.34 -4.46
C TYR A 40 23.20 24.82 -5.52
N ARG A 41 22.76 24.58 -6.76
CA ARG A 41 23.63 24.17 -7.88
C ARG A 41 24.63 25.24 -8.36
N THR A 42 24.45 26.49 -7.95
CA THR A 42 25.30 27.62 -8.41
C THR A 42 26.43 27.96 -7.45
N GLN A 43 26.37 27.46 -6.21
CA GLN A 43 27.34 27.76 -5.15
C GLN A 43 28.43 26.66 -5.05
N PRO A 44 29.73 27.02 -5.06
CA PRO A 44 30.83 26.05 -5.01
C PRO A 44 30.83 25.15 -3.77
N CYS A 45 30.65 25.71 -2.56
CA CYS A 45 30.55 24.93 -1.33
C CYS A 45 29.45 23.86 -1.39
N THR A 46 28.28 24.21 -1.91
CA THR A 46 27.16 23.27 -1.97
C THR A 46 27.40 22.15 -2.98
N PHE A 47 28.17 22.42 -4.04
CA PHE A 47 28.64 21.41 -4.97
C PHE A 47 29.58 20.40 -4.29
N PHE A 48 30.52 20.85 -3.45
CA PHE A 48 31.37 19.95 -2.68
C PHE A 48 30.57 19.13 -1.65
N LEU A 49 29.58 19.74 -0.98
CA LEU A 49 28.69 19.01 -0.06
C LEU A 49 27.83 17.96 -0.78
N LEU A 50 27.43 18.21 -2.03
CA LEU A 50 26.72 17.24 -2.86
C LEU A 50 27.62 16.03 -3.19
N ILE A 51 28.88 16.28 -3.58
CA ILE A 51 29.84 15.19 -3.84
C ILE A 51 30.09 14.38 -2.56
N SER A 52 30.22 15.05 -1.41
CA SER A 52 30.34 14.37 -0.11
C SER A 52 29.13 13.48 0.17
N ALA A 53 27.92 14.00 0.01
CA ALA A 53 26.69 13.23 0.25
C ALA A 53 26.58 11.99 -0.67
N ILE A 54 26.92 12.12 -1.97
CA ILE A 54 26.90 11.01 -2.93
C ILE A 54 27.91 9.93 -2.53
N THR A 55 29.15 10.33 -2.26
CA THR A 55 30.23 9.39 -1.91
C THR A 55 29.96 8.68 -0.59
N GLN A 56 29.39 9.38 0.40
CA GLN A 56 28.92 8.78 1.65
C GLN A 56 27.80 7.76 1.43
N SER A 57 26.80 8.05 0.58
CA SER A 57 25.75 7.07 0.27
C SER A 57 26.33 5.78 -0.32
N VAL A 58 27.32 5.88 -1.21
CA VAL A 58 28.04 4.73 -1.78
C VAL A 58 28.83 3.98 -0.70
N GLN A 59 29.52 4.70 0.19
CA GLN A 59 30.25 4.14 1.32
C GLN A 59 29.33 3.32 2.24
N TYR A 60 28.16 3.87 2.60
CA TYR A 60 27.19 3.17 3.44
C TYR A 60 26.67 1.90 2.76
N LEU A 61 26.38 1.92 1.47
CA LEU A 61 25.96 0.71 0.74
C LEU A 61 27.05 -0.37 0.77
N ALA A 62 28.30 -0.01 0.43
CA ALA A 62 29.42 -0.94 0.43
C ALA A 62 29.70 -1.55 1.83
N ALA A 63 29.62 -0.73 2.87
CA ALA A 63 29.84 -1.17 4.25
C ALA A 63 28.67 -1.99 4.83
N GLY A 64 27.44 -1.58 4.55
CA GLY A 64 26.22 -2.12 5.16
C GLY A 64 25.77 -3.45 4.58
N ILE A 65 25.78 -3.60 3.25
CA ILE A 65 25.28 -4.81 2.57
C ILE A 65 26.00 -6.06 3.05
N SER A 66 27.32 -5.98 3.25
CA SER A 66 28.13 -7.13 3.68
C SER A 66 27.90 -7.49 5.16
N ARG A 67 27.69 -6.49 6.03
CA ARG A 67 27.44 -6.74 7.45
C ARG A 67 26.01 -7.20 7.72
N ALA A 68 25.03 -6.63 7.01
CA ALA A 68 23.63 -7.05 7.12
C ALA A 68 23.42 -8.47 6.60
N SER A 69 24.08 -8.85 5.50
CA SER A 69 24.03 -10.23 4.97
C SER A 69 24.70 -11.24 5.91
N ALA A 70 25.87 -10.91 6.44
CA ALA A 70 26.59 -11.78 7.36
C ALA A 70 25.79 -12.09 8.64
N ILE A 71 25.08 -11.11 9.19
CA ILE A 71 24.38 -11.25 10.48
C ILE A 71 22.93 -11.68 10.32
N GLY A 72 22.22 -11.13 9.33
CA GLY A 72 20.80 -11.43 9.10
C GLY A 72 20.58 -12.79 8.44
N PHE A 73 21.52 -13.25 7.61
CA PHE A 73 21.37 -14.46 6.82
C PHE A 73 22.49 -15.49 7.03
N GLY A 74 23.47 -15.20 7.91
CA GLY A 74 24.65 -16.05 8.08
C GLY A 74 25.56 -16.11 6.84
N LEU A 75 25.39 -15.19 5.90
CA LEU A 75 26.08 -15.18 4.60
C LEU A 75 27.10 -14.05 4.55
N ASP A 76 28.38 -14.34 4.80
CA ASP A 76 29.44 -13.36 4.63
C ASP A 76 29.84 -13.23 3.14
N LEU A 77 29.24 -12.24 2.46
CA LEU A 77 29.54 -11.92 1.06
C LEU A 77 31.02 -11.64 0.80
N THR A 78 31.77 -11.19 1.81
CA THR A 78 33.20 -10.92 1.68
C THR A 78 34.04 -12.19 1.62
N LEU A 79 33.54 -13.30 2.18
CA LEU A 79 34.17 -14.61 2.12
C LEU A 79 33.73 -15.42 0.89
N LEU A 80 32.55 -15.12 0.36
CA LEU A 80 32.01 -15.79 -0.83
C LEU A 80 32.66 -15.31 -2.14
N SER A 81 33.12 -14.06 -2.20
CA SER A 81 33.68 -13.48 -3.42
C SER A 81 34.98 -12.70 -3.15
N PRO A 82 36.13 -13.20 -3.65
CA PRO A 82 37.39 -12.46 -3.60
C PRO A 82 37.31 -11.10 -4.31
N ALA A 83 36.52 -11.02 -5.38
CA ALA A 83 36.30 -9.76 -6.09
C ALA A 83 35.55 -8.75 -5.21
N TRP A 84 34.51 -9.19 -4.50
CA TRP A 84 33.76 -8.33 -3.58
C TRP A 84 34.61 -7.88 -2.39
N CYS A 85 35.41 -8.78 -1.80
CA CYS A 85 36.36 -8.45 -0.72
C CYS A 85 37.29 -7.27 -1.10
N LYS A 86 37.85 -7.30 -2.32
CA LYS A 86 38.71 -6.23 -2.85
C LYS A 86 37.95 -4.94 -3.15
N ILE A 87 36.87 -5.05 -3.94
CA ILE A 87 36.09 -3.89 -4.40
C ILE A 87 35.47 -3.14 -3.22
N ARG A 88 34.97 -3.88 -2.23
CA ARG A 88 34.37 -3.29 -1.02
C ARG A 88 35.36 -2.40 -0.28
N THR A 89 36.54 -2.92 0.03
CA THR A 89 37.58 -2.20 0.78
C THR A 89 37.99 -0.94 0.01
N TYR A 90 38.31 -1.09 -1.28
CA TYR A 90 38.62 0.02 -2.18
C TYR A 90 37.52 1.10 -2.21
N LEU A 91 36.25 0.71 -2.34
CA LEU A 91 35.12 1.65 -2.38
C LEU A 91 34.93 2.39 -1.05
N ILE A 92 35.04 1.68 0.08
CA ILE A 92 34.90 2.28 1.41
C ILE A 92 35.98 3.35 1.61
N ASP A 93 37.24 3.03 1.30
CA ASP A 93 38.37 3.91 1.54
C ASP A 93 38.38 5.10 0.59
N THR A 94 38.13 4.86 -0.70
CA THR A 94 38.05 5.92 -1.72
C THR A 94 36.93 6.91 -1.39
N CYS A 95 35.73 6.41 -1.06
CA CYS A 95 34.58 7.26 -0.76
C CYS A 95 34.74 8.03 0.57
N PHE A 96 35.38 7.42 1.57
CA PHE A 96 35.66 8.09 2.84
C PHE A 96 36.66 9.25 2.67
N GLY A 97 37.75 9.03 1.92
CA GLY A 97 38.70 10.09 1.61
C GLY A 97 38.09 11.22 0.77
N LEU A 98 37.29 10.86 -0.24
CA LEU A 98 36.58 11.81 -1.09
C LEU A 98 35.64 12.71 -0.31
N SER A 99 34.78 12.12 0.52
CA SER A 99 33.78 12.86 1.31
C SER A 99 34.44 13.83 2.28
N THR A 100 35.39 13.34 3.07
CA THR A 100 36.15 14.14 4.05
C THR A 100 36.89 15.30 3.39
N THR A 101 37.53 15.06 2.24
CA THR A 101 38.25 16.12 1.51
C THR A 101 37.28 17.16 0.93
N CYS A 102 36.14 16.74 0.40
CA CYS A 102 35.11 17.65 -0.11
C CYS A 102 34.54 18.53 1.02
N GLU A 103 34.34 17.99 2.22
CA GLU A 103 33.89 18.75 3.39
C GLU A 103 34.92 19.80 3.85
N CYS A 104 36.21 19.45 3.80
CA CYS A 104 37.30 20.39 4.06
C CYS A 104 37.29 21.55 3.06
N ILE A 105 37.17 21.23 1.76
CA ILE A 105 37.14 22.24 0.70
C ILE A 105 35.86 23.08 0.80
N ALA A 106 34.71 22.49 1.14
CA ALA A 106 33.47 23.22 1.40
C ALA A 106 33.64 24.25 2.54
N THR A 107 34.39 23.88 3.60
CA THR A 107 34.69 24.77 4.72
C THR A 107 35.62 25.91 4.31
N ILE A 108 36.67 25.61 3.54
CA ILE A 108 37.56 26.63 2.96
C ILE A 108 36.77 27.59 2.06
N ASP A 109 35.92 27.06 1.19
CA ASP A 109 35.11 27.84 0.26
C ASP A 109 34.15 28.79 1.02
N ARG A 110 33.56 28.34 2.13
CA ARG A 110 32.74 29.20 2.99
C ARG A 110 33.55 30.31 3.64
N PHE A 111 34.77 30.05 4.07
CA PHE A 111 35.67 31.12 4.52
C PHE A 111 35.96 32.12 3.39
N LEU A 112 36.28 31.64 2.18
CA LEU A 112 36.56 32.50 1.03
C LEU A 112 35.35 33.38 0.68
N MET A 113 34.14 32.80 0.65
CA MET A 113 32.89 33.53 0.40
C MET A 113 32.57 34.58 1.47
N THR A 114 32.81 34.26 2.74
CA THR A 114 32.52 35.16 3.88
C THR A 114 33.63 36.19 4.12
N SER A 115 34.75 36.10 3.43
CA SER A 115 35.86 37.04 3.57
C SER A 115 35.50 38.46 3.08
N ARG A 116 36.00 39.48 3.78
CA ARG A 116 35.80 40.88 3.38
C ARG A 116 36.61 41.28 2.16
N ALA A 117 37.74 40.61 1.93
CA ALA A 117 38.61 40.91 0.79
C ALA A 117 37.99 40.37 -0.51
N ALA A 118 37.75 41.28 -1.47
CA ALA A 118 37.18 40.92 -2.77
C ALA A 118 38.04 39.90 -3.53
N ASN A 119 39.37 40.03 -3.45
CA ASN A 119 40.31 39.09 -4.07
C ASN A 119 40.16 37.65 -3.53
N LEU A 120 39.87 37.50 -2.24
CA LEU A 120 39.65 36.18 -1.62
C LEU A 120 38.28 35.61 -2.00
N ARG A 121 37.23 36.44 -2.06
CA ARG A 121 35.89 36.01 -2.53
C ARG A 121 35.89 35.51 -3.97
N GLN A 122 36.66 36.16 -4.85
CA GLN A 122 36.79 35.75 -6.25
C GLN A 122 37.44 34.37 -6.45
N LEU A 123 38.12 33.84 -5.43
CA LEU A 123 38.67 32.48 -5.48
C LEU A 123 37.56 31.41 -5.40
N SER A 124 36.43 31.73 -4.75
CA SER A 124 35.24 30.89 -4.72
C SER A 124 34.49 30.99 -6.05
N ASN A 125 34.75 30.05 -6.95
CA ASN A 125 34.15 30.02 -8.28
C ASN A 125 33.79 28.59 -8.68
N ILE A 126 32.59 28.40 -9.22
CA ILE A 126 32.07 27.08 -9.57
C ILE A 126 32.91 26.38 -10.65
N LYS A 127 33.53 27.12 -11.59
CA LYS A 127 34.43 26.54 -12.59
C LYS A 127 35.68 25.94 -11.96
N ARG A 128 36.24 26.63 -10.95
CA ARG A 128 37.39 26.13 -10.20
C ARG A 128 37.01 24.94 -9.33
N ALA A 129 35.80 24.97 -8.76
CA ALA A 129 35.29 23.84 -7.99
C ALA A 129 35.23 22.56 -8.82
N TYR A 130 34.79 22.61 -10.08
CA TYR A 130 34.85 21.45 -10.98
C TYR A 130 36.26 20.90 -11.15
N TYR A 131 37.25 21.75 -11.44
CA TYR A 131 38.65 21.30 -11.60
C TYR A 131 39.24 20.72 -10.31
N ILE A 132 38.95 21.35 -9.16
CA ILE A 132 39.38 20.85 -7.85
C ILE A 132 38.75 19.49 -7.57
N SER A 133 37.45 19.33 -7.80
CA SER A 133 36.75 18.05 -7.59
C SER A 133 37.32 16.92 -8.44
N VAL A 134 37.63 17.19 -9.72
CA VAL A 134 38.28 16.19 -10.59
C VAL A 134 39.64 15.79 -10.03
N GLY A 135 40.45 16.76 -9.59
CA GLY A 135 41.75 16.47 -8.96
C GLY A 135 41.63 15.63 -7.69
N VAL A 136 40.64 15.92 -6.83
CA VAL A 136 40.38 15.16 -5.59
C VAL A 136 39.93 13.73 -5.92
N VAL A 137 39.06 13.53 -6.90
CA VAL A 137 38.63 12.20 -7.37
C VAL A 137 39.83 11.38 -7.88
N VAL A 138 40.67 11.98 -8.72
CA VAL A 138 41.87 11.30 -9.25
C VAL A 138 42.84 10.95 -8.13
N PHE A 139 43.07 11.86 -7.17
CA PHE A 139 43.97 11.63 -6.04
C PHE A 139 43.53 10.41 -5.20
N TRP A 140 42.26 10.37 -4.79
CA TRP A 140 41.77 9.29 -3.92
C TRP A 140 41.63 7.96 -4.64
N THR A 141 41.20 7.97 -5.90
CA THR A 141 41.14 6.74 -6.71
C THR A 141 42.52 6.12 -6.89
N LEU A 142 43.56 6.93 -7.15
CA LEU A 142 44.93 6.43 -7.28
C LEU A 142 45.53 5.98 -5.94
N THR A 143 45.28 6.73 -4.87
CA THR A 143 45.85 6.43 -3.53
C THR A 143 45.31 5.11 -2.97
N CYS A 144 44.05 4.76 -3.26
CA CYS A 144 43.43 3.52 -2.77
C CYS A 144 43.64 2.30 -3.70
N VAL A 145 44.25 2.43 -4.88
CA VAL A 145 44.54 1.27 -5.77
C VAL A 145 45.23 0.10 -5.04
N PRO A 146 46.20 0.32 -4.13
CA PRO A 146 46.84 -0.78 -3.41
C PRO A 146 45.86 -1.67 -2.62
N ASP A 147 44.69 -1.16 -2.19
CA ASP A 147 43.65 -1.96 -1.52
C ASP A 147 43.10 -3.05 -2.44
N LEU A 148 43.06 -2.83 -3.77
CA LEU A 148 42.67 -3.85 -4.76
C LEU A 148 43.75 -4.93 -4.95
N ILE A 149 45.00 -4.59 -4.64
CA ILE A 149 46.16 -5.47 -4.85
C ILE A 149 46.40 -6.33 -3.60
N PHE A 150 46.48 -5.70 -2.43
CA PHE A 150 46.95 -6.33 -1.18
C PHE A 150 45.84 -6.92 -0.30
N THR A 151 44.57 -6.63 -0.58
CA THR A 151 43.45 -7.24 0.14
C THR A 151 43.10 -8.60 -0.48
N TYR A 152 43.06 -9.66 0.31
CA TYR A 152 42.60 -10.98 -0.15
C TYR A 152 41.99 -11.79 1.01
N ILE A 153 41.43 -12.95 0.69
CA ILE A 153 40.82 -13.84 1.68
C ILE A 153 41.86 -14.84 2.14
N SER A 154 42.17 -14.87 3.43
CA SER A 154 42.98 -15.92 4.05
C SER A 154 42.44 -16.24 5.44
N SER A 155 42.48 -17.51 5.85
CA SER A 155 41.97 -17.97 7.15
C SER A 155 40.53 -17.52 7.47
N ASN A 156 39.64 -17.54 6.47
CA ASN A 156 38.24 -17.07 6.58
C ASN A 156 38.09 -15.60 6.98
N VAL A 157 39.06 -14.75 6.66
CA VAL A 157 38.99 -13.31 6.86
C VAL A 157 39.38 -12.58 5.57
N CYS A 158 38.60 -11.56 5.19
CA CYS A 158 38.95 -10.61 4.16
C CYS A 158 39.77 -9.47 4.78
N ALA A 159 41.08 -9.46 4.56
CA ALA A 159 41.99 -8.47 5.17
C ALA A 159 43.16 -8.10 4.24
N ASN A 160 43.83 -7.01 4.58
CA ASN A 160 45.11 -6.63 4.01
C ASN A 160 46.24 -7.35 4.75
N TYR A 161 47.09 -8.08 4.02
CA TYR A 161 48.21 -8.85 4.58
C TYR A 161 49.58 -8.24 4.27
N ASN A 162 49.63 -7.07 3.63
CA ASN A 162 50.88 -6.36 3.39
C ASN A 162 51.16 -5.40 4.55
N ASP A 163 52.13 -5.73 5.40
CA ASP A 163 52.47 -4.96 6.60
C ASP A 163 52.89 -3.51 6.29
N ILE A 164 53.60 -3.31 5.16
CA ILE A 164 54.05 -1.98 4.73
C ILE A 164 52.84 -1.12 4.35
N TRP A 165 51.94 -1.68 3.53
CA TRP A 165 50.71 -1.00 3.14
C TRP A 165 49.80 -0.78 4.34
N GLY A 166 49.65 -1.76 5.24
CA GLY A 166 48.87 -1.62 6.47
C GLY A 166 49.39 -0.48 7.35
N THR A 167 50.70 -0.39 7.54
CA THR A 167 51.33 0.70 8.30
C THR A 167 51.11 2.06 7.62
N TYR A 168 51.31 2.15 6.30
CA TYR A 168 51.07 3.37 5.54
C TYR A 168 49.59 3.79 5.62
N TYR A 169 48.67 2.85 5.42
CA TYR A 169 47.24 3.09 5.46
C TYR A 169 46.83 3.63 6.83
N THR A 170 47.25 2.99 7.94
CA THR A 170 46.87 3.42 9.28
C THR A 170 47.43 4.81 9.61
N TYR A 171 48.74 5.04 9.46
CA TYR A 171 49.36 6.27 9.95
C TYR A 171 49.30 7.43 8.96
N VAL A 172 49.45 7.17 7.66
CA VAL A 172 49.48 8.22 6.63
C VAL A 172 48.08 8.44 6.06
N ASN A 173 47.41 7.39 5.60
CA ASN A 173 46.11 7.57 4.95
C ASN A 173 45.01 7.94 5.95
N HIS A 174 44.79 7.09 6.97
CA HIS A 174 43.69 7.28 7.91
C HIS A 174 43.96 8.37 8.94
N TRP A 175 45.13 8.32 9.59
CA TRP A 175 45.49 9.30 10.63
C TRP A 175 45.81 10.68 10.06
N PHE A 176 46.77 10.77 9.14
CA PHE A 176 47.21 12.07 8.65
C PHE A 176 46.17 12.70 7.70
N PHE A 177 45.81 12.01 6.61
CA PHE A 177 44.91 12.59 5.60
C PHE A 177 43.45 12.62 6.00
N CYS A 178 42.92 11.59 6.66
CA CYS A 178 41.48 11.55 6.99
C CYS A 178 41.12 12.09 8.38
N THR A 179 42.10 12.28 9.29
CA THR A 179 41.82 12.75 10.65
C THR A 179 42.51 14.07 10.96
N ALA A 180 43.85 14.14 10.91
CA ALA A 180 44.61 15.31 11.34
C ALA A 180 44.44 16.52 10.41
N VAL A 181 44.61 16.34 9.10
CA VAL A 181 44.46 17.41 8.11
C VAL A 181 43.04 17.99 8.12
N PRO A 182 41.96 17.17 8.08
CA PRO A 182 40.60 17.66 8.15
C PRO A 182 40.34 18.46 9.42
N LEU A 183 40.77 17.95 10.57
CA LEU A 183 40.64 18.61 11.87
C LEU A 183 41.28 20.00 11.87
N VAL A 184 42.50 20.13 11.35
CA VAL A 184 43.20 21.43 11.29
C VAL A 184 42.49 22.40 10.34
N ILE A 185 42.14 21.96 9.13
CA ILE A 185 41.44 22.80 8.15
C ILE A 185 40.13 23.30 8.72
N VAL A 186 39.36 22.39 9.29
CA VAL A 186 38.03 22.65 9.83
C VAL A 186 38.09 23.61 11.03
N LEU A 187 39.02 23.39 11.97
CA LEU A 187 39.18 24.27 13.13
C LEU A 187 39.60 25.68 12.69
N VAL A 188 40.55 25.80 11.76
CA VAL A 188 41.04 27.11 11.31
C VAL A 188 40.01 27.81 10.43
N PHE A 189 39.58 27.22 9.32
CA PHE A 189 38.71 27.87 8.37
C PHE A 189 37.26 27.95 8.84
N GLY A 190 36.78 26.98 9.61
CA GLY A 190 35.44 27.01 10.21
C GLY A 190 35.29 28.14 11.24
N THR A 191 36.27 28.31 12.13
CA THR A 191 36.25 29.42 13.11
C THR A 191 36.39 30.79 12.43
N LEU A 192 37.25 30.90 11.41
CA LEU A 192 37.38 32.12 10.61
C LEU A 192 36.09 32.47 9.86
N ALA A 193 35.43 31.48 9.24
CA ALA A 193 34.14 31.67 8.57
C ALA A 193 33.05 32.10 9.55
N TYR A 194 32.98 31.48 10.73
CA TYR A 194 32.05 31.86 11.80
C TYR A 194 32.25 33.32 12.24
N ARG A 195 33.50 33.71 12.51
CA ARG A 195 33.85 35.08 12.91
C ARG A 195 33.48 36.10 11.83
N ASN A 196 33.78 35.80 10.57
CA ASN A 196 33.43 36.66 9.45
C ASN A 196 31.91 36.82 9.34
N MET A 197 31.16 35.73 9.45
CA MET A 197 29.70 35.73 9.38
C MET A 197 29.04 36.49 10.54
N HIS A 198 29.51 36.29 11.78
CA HIS A 198 29.02 37.04 12.94
C HIS A 198 29.14 38.55 12.71
N THR A 199 30.27 38.97 12.12
CA THR A 199 30.47 40.39 11.86
C THR A 199 29.63 40.92 10.70
N LEU A 200 29.39 40.11 9.67
CA LEU A 200 28.51 40.48 8.54
C LEU A 200 27.02 40.50 8.92
N THR A 201 26.62 39.71 9.91
CA THR A 201 25.25 39.65 10.46
C THR A 201 24.87 40.97 11.13
N ASN A 202 25.83 41.59 11.85
CA ASN A 202 25.63 42.90 12.47
C ASN A 202 25.43 44.03 11.44
N THR A 203 25.81 43.82 10.17
CA THR A 203 25.64 44.77 9.06
C THR A 203 24.39 44.53 8.18
N ARG A 204 23.46 43.61 8.56
CA ARG A 204 22.18 43.32 7.86
C ARG A 204 22.29 42.93 6.37
N GLN A 205 23.46 42.53 5.86
CA GLN A 205 23.69 42.26 4.43
C GLN A 205 23.49 40.79 3.98
N LEU A 206 23.17 39.85 4.89
CA LEU A 206 23.04 38.41 4.55
C LEU A 206 21.62 37.85 4.67
N GLN A 207 21.28 36.97 3.74
CA GLN A 207 20.04 36.18 3.71
C GLN A 207 20.08 35.06 4.77
N GLY A 208 18.91 34.65 5.29
CA GLY A 208 18.79 33.62 6.33
C GLY A 208 19.36 32.25 5.95
N ALA A 209 19.41 31.91 4.66
CA ALA A 209 19.91 30.63 4.16
C ALA A 209 21.44 30.46 4.35
N ASP A 210 22.24 31.49 4.10
CA ASP A 210 23.70 31.43 4.29
C ASP A 210 24.09 31.30 5.77
N ARG A 211 23.27 31.90 6.64
CA ARG A 211 23.41 31.77 8.09
C ARG A 211 23.17 30.32 8.52
N GLN A 212 22.08 29.71 8.07
CA GLN A 212 21.76 28.31 8.37
C GLN A 212 22.83 27.35 7.86
N LEU A 213 23.35 27.59 6.65
CA LEU A 213 24.38 26.75 6.04
C LEU A 213 25.70 26.76 6.81
N THR A 214 26.08 27.91 7.38
CA THR A 214 27.29 28.01 8.22
C THR A 214 27.12 27.30 9.57
N TYR A 215 25.95 27.40 10.20
CA TYR A 215 25.66 26.62 11.42
C TYR A 215 25.62 25.10 11.16
N MET A 216 25.08 24.69 10.00
CA MET A 216 25.09 23.30 9.58
C MET A 216 26.50 22.75 9.45
N ILE A 217 27.40 23.50 8.79
CA ILE A 217 28.81 23.10 8.61
C ILE A 217 29.51 23.00 9.97
N LEU A 218 29.34 23.97 10.87
CA LEU A 218 29.93 23.91 12.22
C LEU A 218 29.40 22.74 13.07
N GLY A 219 28.11 22.41 12.94
CA GLY A 219 27.52 21.24 13.60
C GLY A 219 28.05 19.92 13.05
N GLN A 220 28.17 19.80 11.73
CA GLN A 220 28.80 18.66 11.06
C GLN A 220 30.23 18.45 11.55
N ILE A 221 30.99 19.54 11.66
CA ILE A 221 32.38 19.57 12.11
C ILE A 221 32.55 19.00 13.53
N ILE A 222 31.79 19.50 14.51
CA ILE A 222 31.90 19.06 15.90
C ILE A 222 31.58 17.56 16.01
N LEU A 223 30.58 17.14 15.25
CA LEU A 223 30.13 15.77 15.25
C LEU A 223 31.16 14.84 14.59
N ILE A 224 31.78 15.25 13.49
CA ILE A 224 32.90 14.55 12.83
C ILE A 224 34.08 14.35 13.79
N LEU A 225 34.42 15.38 14.59
CA LEU A 225 35.50 15.28 15.57
C LEU A 225 35.20 14.22 16.64
N ILE A 226 33.96 14.17 17.13
CA ILE A 226 33.55 13.21 18.16
C ILE A 226 33.55 11.78 17.63
N THR A 227 33.32 11.58 16.33
CA THR A 227 33.08 10.25 15.76
C THR A 227 34.25 9.67 14.98
N ILE A 228 35.08 10.48 14.31
CA ILE A 228 36.26 10.00 13.57
C ILE A 228 37.46 9.82 14.50
N MET A 229 37.63 10.71 15.50
CA MET A 229 38.78 10.68 16.40
C MET A 229 38.91 9.34 17.16
N PRO A 230 37.84 8.78 17.78
CA PRO A 230 37.95 7.48 18.46
C PRO A 230 38.41 6.35 17.54
N ARG A 231 38.02 6.39 16.27
CA ARG A 231 38.41 5.39 15.25
C ARG A 231 39.88 5.47 14.93
N ALA A 232 40.39 6.66 14.66
CA ALA A 232 41.81 6.84 14.43
C ALA A 232 42.63 6.35 15.64
N PHE A 233 42.27 6.74 16.86
CA PHE A 233 42.94 6.25 18.08
C PHE A 233 42.91 4.73 18.21
N PHE A 234 41.76 4.11 17.95
CA PHE A 234 41.66 2.66 17.98
C PHE A 234 42.54 1.99 16.92
N ASP A 235 42.55 2.49 15.68
CA ASP A 235 43.34 1.90 14.59
C ASP A 235 44.86 2.04 14.83
N ALA A 236 45.32 3.16 15.40
CA ALA A 236 46.73 3.31 15.81
C ALA A 236 47.08 2.40 16.99
N TYR A 237 46.20 2.28 17.99
CA TYR A 237 46.39 1.35 19.10
C TYR A 237 46.43 -0.10 18.61
N SER A 238 45.51 -0.49 17.73
CA SER A 238 45.44 -1.84 17.15
C SER A 238 46.73 -2.16 16.40
N SER A 239 47.20 -1.24 15.53
CA SER A 239 48.45 -1.40 14.79
C SER A 239 49.69 -1.47 15.69
N ALA A 240 49.79 -0.60 16.70
CA ALA A 240 50.92 -0.60 17.64
C ALA A 240 50.96 -1.84 18.54
N SER A 241 49.81 -2.44 18.83
CA SER A 241 49.67 -3.62 19.69
C SER A 241 49.74 -4.96 18.94
N LEU A 242 49.93 -4.97 17.62
CA LEU A 242 50.04 -6.20 16.81
C LEU A 242 51.16 -7.14 17.24
N THR A 243 52.23 -6.61 17.84
CA THR A 243 53.41 -7.38 18.27
C THR A 243 53.31 -7.90 19.72
N LEU A 244 52.23 -7.57 20.43
CA LEU A 244 51.99 -8.00 21.80
C LEU A 244 51.18 -9.30 21.81
N ASN A 245 51.55 -10.26 22.66
CA ASN A 245 50.74 -11.46 22.88
C ASN A 245 49.44 -11.08 23.62
N LYS A 246 48.30 -11.14 22.91
CA LYS A 246 46.97 -10.83 23.46
C LYS A 246 46.27 -12.11 23.92
N SER A 247 45.48 -12.01 24.99
CA SER A 247 44.58 -13.10 25.38
C SER A 247 43.35 -13.13 24.47
N ALA A 248 42.70 -14.30 24.33
CA ALA A 248 41.47 -14.42 23.55
C ALA A 248 40.32 -13.52 24.09
N GLU A 249 40.31 -13.21 25.38
CA GLU A 249 39.37 -12.25 25.96
C GLU A 249 39.66 -10.82 25.50
N GLN A 250 40.94 -10.44 25.46
CA GLN A 250 41.36 -9.13 24.99
C GLN A 250 41.03 -8.92 23.51
N GLU A 251 41.23 -9.91 22.66
CA GLU A 251 40.86 -9.83 21.23
C GLU A 251 39.35 -9.62 21.03
N ASN A 252 38.52 -10.31 21.83
CA ASN A 252 37.06 -10.15 21.77
C ASN A 252 36.60 -8.77 22.25
N ILE A 253 37.25 -8.20 23.28
CA ILE A 253 36.97 -6.84 23.76
C ILE A 253 37.39 -5.82 22.71
N GLU A 254 38.57 -5.97 22.11
CA GLU A 254 39.03 -5.08 21.03
C GLU A 254 38.08 -5.13 19.82
N TYR A 255 37.61 -6.31 19.44
CA TYR A 255 36.61 -6.47 18.38
C TYR A 255 35.27 -5.78 18.72
N PHE A 256 34.82 -5.85 19.97
CA PHE A 256 33.62 -5.15 20.41
C PHE A 256 33.81 -3.62 20.37
N ILE A 257 34.94 -3.10 20.84
CA ILE A 257 35.28 -1.68 20.79
C ILE A 257 35.34 -1.19 19.33
N PHE A 258 35.96 -1.96 18.43
CA PHE A 258 35.99 -1.66 17.00
C PHE A 258 34.59 -1.50 16.42
N ASN A 259 33.63 -2.34 16.82
CA ASN A 259 32.25 -2.24 16.38
C ASN A 259 31.56 -0.98 16.92
N ILE A 260 31.76 -0.63 18.19
CA ILE A 260 31.22 0.62 18.76
C ILE A 260 31.76 1.83 18.01
N VAL A 261 33.07 1.89 17.83
CA VAL A 261 33.74 3.03 17.22
C VAL A 261 33.37 3.19 15.74
N ASN A 262 33.19 2.08 15.01
CA ASN A 262 32.63 2.12 13.65
C ASN A 262 31.16 2.56 13.62
N SER A 263 30.34 2.15 14.58
CA SER A 263 28.94 2.59 14.68
C SER A 263 28.83 4.10 14.93
N LEU A 264 29.72 4.68 15.74
CA LEU A 264 29.74 6.12 16.01
C LEU A 264 29.95 6.94 14.74
N GLY A 265 30.83 6.50 13.84
CA GLY A 265 31.03 7.12 12.53
C GLY A 265 29.75 7.19 11.68
N ASN A 266 28.86 6.21 11.80
CA ASN A 266 27.60 6.17 11.04
C ASN A 266 26.54 7.16 11.56
N ILE A 267 26.62 7.57 12.84
CA ILE A 267 25.65 8.49 13.48
C ILE A 267 25.81 9.93 12.97
N THR A 268 27.03 10.31 12.59
CA THR A 268 27.42 11.69 12.30
C THR A 268 26.53 12.37 11.26
N TYR A 269 26.09 11.65 10.23
CA TYR A 269 25.40 12.28 9.12
C TYR A 269 23.88 12.11 9.18
N GLY A 270 23.38 11.23 10.06
CA GLY A 270 21.96 11.15 10.42
C GLY A 270 21.49 12.31 11.31
N VAL A 271 22.35 12.75 12.23
CA VAL A 271 22.00 13.74 13.27
C VAL A 271 22.12 15.18 12.80
N THR A 272 22.95 15.48 11.79
CA THR A 272 23.16 16.85 11.30
C THR A 272 21.95 17.48 10.62
N LYS A 273 20.87 16.72 10.38
CA LYS A 273 19.56 17.24 9.93
C LYS A 273 18.48 17.28 11.02
N ILE A 274 18.69 16.61 12.16
CA ILE A 274 17.78 16.69 13.33
C ILE A 274 18.00 18.04 14.06
N SER A 275 19.22 18.57 14.01
CA SER A 275 19.56 19.89 14.60
C SER A 275 19.05 21.09 13.80
N SER A 276 18.85 20.97 12.48
CA SER A 276 18.17 22.00 11.69
C SER A 276 16.69 21.64 11.58
N ARG A 277 15.86 22.14 12.51
CA ARG A 277 14.40 22.14 12.33
C ARG A 277 14.05 22.89 11.04
N MET A 278 14.02 22.18 9.90
CA MET A 278 13.31 22.66 8.72
C MET A 278 11.84 22.69 9.12
N LYS A 279 11.35 23.87 9.45
CA LYS A 279 9.91 24.07 9.59
C LYS A 279 9.30 23.80 8.21
N PHE A 280 8.17 23.11 8.17
CA PHE A 280 7.43 22.84 6.92
C PHE A 280 7.23 24.13 6.08
N GLU A 281 7.04 25.27 6.76
CA GLU A 281 6.95 26.62 6.20
C GLU A 281 8.18 27.09 5.39
N GLN A 282 9.34 26.45 5.55
CA GLN A 282 10.59 26.78 4.86
C GLN A 282 10.85 25.91 3.62
N LEU A 283 10.05 24.86 3.41
CA LEU A 283 10.16 24.04 2.20
C LEU A 283 9.88 24.87 0.95
N PRO A 284 10.52 24.60 -0.20
CA PRO A 284 10.18 25.24 -1.48
C PRO A 284 8.72 24.97 -1.88
N ASN A 285 8.10 25.86 -2.65
CA ASN A 285 6.71 25.69 -3.08
C ASN A 285 6.52 24.36 -3.83
N GLU A 286 7.48 23.99 -4.67
CA GLU A 286 7.46 22.77 -5.48
C GLU A 286 7.29 21.51 -4.63
N ILE A 287 8.04 21.41 -3.52
CA ILE A 287 7.96 20.28 -2.60
C ILE A 287 6.64 20.27 -1.86
N VAL A 288 6.16 21.44 -1.41
CA VAL A 288 4.87 21.55 -0.74
C VAL A 288 3.73 21.16 -1.69
N VAL A 289 3.78 21.60 -2.95
CA VAL A 289 2.79 21.22 -3.97
C VAL A 289 2.82 19.71 -4.21
N GLU A 290 4.01 19.11 -4.28
CA GLU A 290 4.15 17.65 -4.43
C GLU A 290 3.57 16.89 -3.23
N CYS A 291 3.77 17.38 -2.00
CA CYS A 291 3.12 16.82 -0.81
C CYS A 291 1.59 16.97 -0.87
N PHE A 292 1.09 18.12 -1.32
CA PHE A 292 -0.34 18.39 -1.42
C PHE A 292 -1.06 17.53 -2.48
N GLN A 293 -0.36 16.97 -3.46
CA GLN A 293 -0.96 16.03 -4.42
C GLN A 293 -1.48 14.75 -3.75
N TYR A 294 -0.98 14.41 -2.56
CA TYR A 294 -1.42 13.24 -1.79
C TYR A 294 -2.52 13.57 -0.77
N LEU A 295 -2.95 14.83 -0.66
CA LEU A 295 -3.94 15.27 0.31
C LEU A 295 -5.24 15.71 -0.38
N ASN A 296 -6.35 15.51 0.33
CA ASN A 296 -7.65 15.98 -0.12
C ASN A 296 -7.76 17.51 0.06
N ALA A 297 -8.42 18.19 -0.87
CA ALA A 297 -8.50 19.64 -0.85
C ALA A 297 -9.17 20.23 0.42
N PRO A 298 -10.25 19.66 0.99
CA PRO A 298 -10.84 20.17 2.23
C PRO A 298 -9.82 20.15 3.38
N ASP A 299 -9.00 19.10 3.48
CA ASP A 299 -7.95 18.98 4.50
C ASP A 299 -6.84 20.01 4.31
N ILE A 300 -6.45 20.28 3.05
CA ILE A 300 -5.46 21.30 2.72
C ILE A 300 -5.98 22.68 3.15
N PHE A 301 -7.22 23.02 2.83
CA PHE A 301 -7.77 24.33 3.17
C PHE A 301 -7.98 24.47 4.68
N HIS A 302 -8.58 23.48 5.33
CA HIS A 302 -8.76 23.49 6.77
C HIS A 302 -7.41 23.61 7.52
N SER A 303 -6.37 22.95 7.03
CA SER A 303 -5.06 22.93 7.70
C SER A 303 -4.17 24.14 7.38
N PHE A 304 -4.21 24.65 6.14
CA PHE A 304 -3.20 25.61 5.64
C PHE A 304 -3.74 27.00 5.29
N ASP A 305 -5.06 27.17 5.11
CA ASP A 305 -5.62 28.43 4.59
C ASP A 305 -5.34 29.65 5.50
N ARG A 306 -5.39 29.43 6.81
CA ARG A 306 -5.21 30.49 7.82
C ARG A 306 -3.81 30.56 8.43
N LEU A 307 -2.87 29.73 7.98
CA LEU A 307 -1.53 29.67 8.59
C LEU A 307 -0.67 30.90 8.26
N ASN A 308 -0.54 31.23 6.97
CA ASN A 308 0.19 32.40 6.53
C ASN A 308 -0.15 32.78 5.07
N TYR A 309 0.24 34.00 4.68
CA TYR A 309 -0.04 34.54 3.35
C TYR A 309 0.55 33.71 2.19
N ARG A 310 1.70 33.07 2.41
CA ARG A 310 2.34 32.22 1.40
C ARG A 310 1.48 31.00 1.09
N PHE A 311 1.04 30.26 2.12
CA PHE A 311 0.17 29.11 1.93
C PHE A 311 -1.21 29.50 1.40
N TYR A 312 -1.77 30.61 1.90
CA TYR A 312 -3.02 31.19 1.39
C TYR A 312 -2.99 31.40 -0.14
N ILE A 313 -1.90 31.93 -0.69
CA ILE A 313 -1.72 32.07 -2.15
C ILE A 313 -1.50 30.71 -2.81
N LEU A 314 -0.65 29.87 -2.21
CA LEU A 314 -0.22 28.61 -2.82
C LEU A 314 -1.41 27.67 -3.05
N ILE A 315 -2.22 27.40 -2.01
CA ILE A 315 -3.33 26.44 -2.08
C ILE A 315 -4.42 26.85 -3.07
N ARG A 316 -4.52 28.15 -3.41
CA ARG A 316 -5.47 28.66 -4.41
C ARG A 316 -4.98 28.52 -5.85
N ASN A 317 -3.70 28.20 -6.06
CA ASN A 317 -3.06 28.14 -7.38
C ASN A 317 -2.58 26.74 -7.79
N ILE A 318 -2.75 25.73 -6.93
CA ILE A 318 -2.42 24.33 -7.22
C ILE A 318 -3.60 23.58 -7.83
N HIS A 319 -3.33 22.43 -8.44
CA HIS A 319 -4.37 21.48 -8.83
C HIS A 319 -4.94 20.76 -7.60
N LEU A 320 -6.27 20.71 -7.51
CA LEU A 320 -6.97 20.20 -6.34
C LEU A 320 -7.69 18.89 -6.66
N HIS A 321 -7.60 17.97 -5.72
CA HIS A 321 -8.34 16.71 -5.70
C HIS A 321 -9.40 16.77 -4.61
N LEU A 322 -10.66 16.56 -5.00
CA LEU A 322 -11.80 16.49 -4.08
C LEU A 322 -12.30 15.06 -3.99
N ASP A 323 -12.09 14.45 -2.83
CA ASP A 323 -12.70 13.18 -2.47
C ASP A 323 -13.63 13.38 -1.27
N PHE A 324 -14.94 13.42 -1.53
CA PHE A 324 -15.95 13.59 -0.49
C PHE A 324 -16.53 12.27 0.01
N GLU A 325 -15.92 11.11 -0.32
CA GLU A 325 -16.45 9.81 0.09
C GLU A 325 -16.58 9.70 1.62
N GLN A 326 -15.49 9.94 2.36
CA GLN A 326 -15.43 9.76 3.83
C GLN A 326 -15.32 11.10 4.59
N VAL A 327 -15.91 12.17 4.06
CA VAL A 327 -15.76 13.52 4.65
C VAL A 327 -16.87 13.81 5.66
N LYS A 328 -16.50 14.36 6.83
CA LYS A 328 -17.46 14.82 7.84
C LYS A 328 -18.37 15.93 7.29
N LYS A 329 -19.67 15.91 7.64
CA LYS A 329 -20.68 16.88 7.20
C LYS A 329 -20.27 18.35 7.43
N SER A 330 -19.68 18.65 8.59
CA SER A 330 -19.22 20.00 8.93
C SER A 330 -18.13 20.50 7.99
N LEU A 331 -17.11 19.68 7.73
CA LEU A 331 -16.01 20.01 6.84
C LEU A 331 -16.47 20.14 5.38
N PHE A 332 -17.39 19.28 4.94
CA PHE A 332 -18.04 19.40 3.63
C PHE A 332 -18.72 20.77 3.46
N ASN A 333 -19.56 21.17 4.42
CA ASN A 333 -20.29 22.44 4.35
C ASN A 333 -19.35 23.66 4.40
N GLU A 334 -18.35 23.66 5.27
CA GLU A 334 -17.34 24.74 5.36
C GLU A 334 -16.57 24.90 4.04
N PHE A 335 -16.18 23.77 3.44
CA PHE A 335 -15.45 23.80 2.18
C PHE A 335 -16.33 24.26 1.02
N CYS A 336 -17.59 23.82 0.94
CA CYS A 336 -18.55 24.32 -0.05
C CYS A 336 -18.72 25.84 0.04
N GLN A 337 -18.83 26.42 1.24
CA GLN A 337 -18.86 27.87 1.43
C GLN A 337 -17.55 28.53 0.93
N THR A 338 -16.40 27.92 1.21
CA THR A 338 -15.08 28.42 0.76
C THR A 338 -14.98 28.48 -0.76
N ILE A 339 -15.49 27.46 -1.46
CA ILE A 339 -15.56 27.42 -2.93
C ILE A 339 -16.50 28.49 -3.48
N GLN A 340 -17.67 28.69 -2.86
CA GLN A 340 -18.64 29.71 -3.31
C GLN A 340 -18.05 31.12 -3.26
N ILE A 341 -17.31 31.45 -2.20
CA ILE A 341 -16.69 32.76 -2.03
C ILE A 341 -15.53 32.97 -3.02
N ASN A 342 -14.81 31.91 -3.41
CA ASN A 342 -13.59 32.00 -4.20
C ASN A 342 -13.70 31.23 -5.54
N PRO A 343 -14.20 31.87 -6.61
CA PRO A 343 -14.44 31.20 -7.89
C PRO A 343 -13.17 30.65 -8.58
N LYS A 344 -11.98 31.17 -8.23
CA LYS A 344 -10.69 30.62 -8.73
C LYS A 344 -10.43 29.19 -8.29
N ILE A 345 -10.95 28.77 -7.13
CA ILE A 345 -10.77 27.41 -6.61
C ILE A 345 -11.45 26.40 -7.55
N LYS A 346 -12.66 26.73 -8.03
CA LYS A 346 -13.44 25.91 -8.98
C LYS A 346 -12.67 25.55 -10.24
N GLN A 347 -11.93 26.52 -10.77
CA GLN A 347 -11.15 26.37 -12.00
C GLN A 347 -9.94 25.45 -11.85
N ASN A 348 -9.47 25.19 -10.62
CA ASN A 348 -8.28 24.40 -10.34
C ASN A 348 -8.56 22.96 -9.89
N ILE A 349 -9.84 22.60 -9.71
CA ILE A 349 -10.26 21.24 -9.39
C ILE A 349 -10.14 20.36 -10.64
N ILE A 350 -9.40 19.26 -10.51
CA ILE A 350 -9.17 18.29 -11.61
C ILE A 350 -9.89 16.96 -11.35
N TYR A 351 -10.10 16.62 -10.07
CA TYR A 351 -10.73 15.39 -9.64
C TYR A 351 -11.86 15.72 -8.66
N LEU A 352 -13.05 15.20 -8.92
CA LEU A 352 -14.22 15.33 -8.05
C LEU A 352 -14.85 13.96 -7.84
N LYS A 353 -14.96 13.56 -6.58
CA LYS A 353 -15.66 12.35 -6.15
C LYS A 353 -16.68 12.71 -5.08
N LEU A 354 -17.94 12.40 -5.32
CA LEU A 354 -19.08 12.66 -4.45
C LEU A 354 -19.71 11.33 -4.05
N SER A 355 -20.17 11.19 -2.81
CA SER A 355 -20.75 9.96 -2.28
C SER A 355 -21.98 10.23 -1.43
N ASN A 356 -23.07 9.51 -1.75
CA ASN A 356 -24.28 9.43 -0.93
C ASN A 356 -24.23 8.26 0.07
N ILE A 357 -23.12 7.50 0.18
CA ILE A 357 -23.02 6.36 1.12
C ILE A 357 -22.90 6.85 2.56
N ASP A 358 -22.01 7.82 2.82
CA ASP A 358 -21.68 8.31 4.16
C ASP A 358 -22.43 9.60 4.52
N LEU A 359 -22.90 10.35 3.52
CA LEU A 359 -23.72 11.55 3.71
C LEU A 359 -24.91 11.50 2.75
N ARG A 360 -26.11 11.22 3.28
CA ARG A 360 -27.35 11.25 2.48
C ARG A 360 -27.52 12.63 1.83
N GLU A 361 -27.87 12.63 0.54
CA GLU A 361 -28.07 13.83 -0.28
C GLU A 361 -26.81 14.69 -0.48
N GLN A 362 -25.59 14.17 -0.30
CA GLN A 362 -24.36 14.93 -0.54
C GLN A 362 -24.23 15.35 -2.00
N ILE A 363 -24.52 14.44 -2.93
CA ILE A 363 -24.47 14.71 -4.37
C ILE A 363 -25.47 15.81 -4.71
N GLU A 364 -26.71 15.66 -4.25
CA GLU A 364 -27.83 16.58 -4.47
C GLU A 364 -27.51 17.96 -3.88
N SER A 365 -27.01 18.00 -2.64
CA SER A 365 -26.57 19.23 -1.97
C SER A 365 -25.47 19.92 -2.77
N PHE A 366 -24.47 19.19 -3.25
CA PHE A 366 -23.38 19.76 -4.04
C PHE A 366 -23.87 20.30 -5.39
N LEU A 367 -24.69 19.54 -6.12
CA LEU A 367 -25.23 19.92 -7.43
C LEU A 367 -26.22 21.08 -7.33
N SER A 368 -26.93 21.23 -6.20
CA SER A 368 -27.78 22.40 -5.95
C SER A 368 -26.97 23.70 -5.78
N LEU A 369 -25.73 23.59 -5.30
CA LEU A 369 -24.85 24.74 -5.03
C LEU A 369 -23.96 25.10 -6.22
N PHE A 370 -23.60 24.12 -7.05
CA PHE A 370 -22.62 24.31 -8.12
C PHE A 370 -23.04 23.60 -9.41
N SER A 371 -22.89 24.31 -10.52
CA SER A 371 -23.01 23.70 -11.84
C SER A 371 -21.67 23.08 -12.27
N LEU A 372 -21.68 21.84 -12.79
CA LEU A 372 -20.47 21.13 -13.23
C LEU A 372 -19.68 21.87 -14.33
N ASN A 373 -20.34 22.70 -15.14
CA ASN A 373 -19.67 23.52 -16.16
C ASN A 373 -18.72 24.59 -15.58
N GLU A 374 -18.84 24.90 -14.28
CA GLU A 374 -17.93 25.84 -13.59
C GLU A 374 -16.54 25.23 -13.34
N PHE A 375 -16.41 23.91 -13.46
CA PHE A 375 -15.17 23.15 -13.23
C PHE A 375 -14.46 22.85 -14.55
N ILE A 376 -13.98 23.90 -15.22
CA ILE A 376 -13.44 23.87 -16.60
C ILE A 376 -12.28 22.86 -16.78
N ARG A 377 -11.48 22.61 -15.73
CA ARG A 377 -10.32 21.70 -15.76
C ARG A 377 -10.61 20.29 -15.24
N LEU A 378 -11.87 19.95 -14.99
CA LEU A 378 -12.25 18.66 -14.45
C LEU A 378 -11.89 17.54 -15.45
N ARG A 379 -11.06 16.61 -15.01
CA ARG A 379 -10.63 15.44 -15.81
C ARG A 379 -11.19 14.13 -15.29
N SER A 380 -11.59 14.08 -14.02
CA SER A 380 -12.14 12.88 -13.40
C SER A 380 -13.35 13.25 -12.56
N LEU A 381 -14.47 12.57 -12.82
CA LEU A 381 -15.72 12.74 -12.09
C LEU A 381 -16.22 11.38 -11.62
N SER A 382 -16.60 11.28 -10.35
CA SER A 382 -17.09 10.04 -9.76
C SER A 382 -18.25 10.33 -8.82
N PHE A 383 -19.35 9.60 -9.00
CA PHE A 383 -20.49 9.64 -8.10
C PHE A 383 -20.62 8.28 -7.43
N ILE A 384 -20.87 8.21 -6.14
CA ILE A 384 -20.97 6.94 -5.39
C ILE A 384 -22.31 6.94 -4.65
N GLY A 385 -23.08 5.86 -4.77
CA GLY A 385 -24.44 5.78 -4.19
C GLY A 385 -25.56 6.15 -5.18
N THR A 386 -26.82 6.12 -4.72
CA THR A 386 -28.01 6.34 -5.54
C THR A 386 -28.49 7.79 -5.51
N LEU A 387 -28.85 8.33 -6.69
CA LEU A 387 -29.66 9.54 -6.81
C LEU A 387 -31.14 9.17 -6.72
N ASN A 388 -31.90 9.89 -5.89
CA ASN A 388 -33.28 9.55 -5.58
C ASN A 388 -34.29 9.98 -6.67
N TYR A 389 -33.95 10.92 -7.57
CA TYR A 389 -34.93 11.52 -8.48
C TYR A 389 -34.54 11.50 -9.97
N HIS A 390 -35.52 11.17 -10.84
CA HIS A 390 -35.38 11.17 -12.30
C HIS A 390 -34.88 12.52 -12.89
N THR A 391 -35.24 13.65 -12.27
CA THR A 391 -34.86 15.00 -12.71
C THR A 391 -33.36 15.30 -12.60
N GLU A 392 -32.66 14.63 -11.69
CA GLU A 392 -31.22 14.84 -11.47
C GLU A 392 -30.38 14.09 -12.53
N TYR A 393 -30.90 13.01 -13.10
CA TYR A 393 -30.25 12.26 -14.18
C TYR A 393 -30.17 13.07 -15.47
N GLU A 394 -31.28 13.71 -15.87
CA GLU A 394 -31.32 14.57 -17.07
C GLU A 394 -30.38 15.77 -16.92
N GLN A 395 -30.33 16.35 -15.72
CA GLN A 395 -29.38 17.41 -15.40
C GLN A 395 -27.96 16.90 -15.64
N VAL A 396 -27.50 15.85 -14.96
CA VAL A 396 -26.12 15.36 -15.09
C VAL A 396 -25.77 14.96 -16.53
N SER A 397 -26.68 14.28 -17.26
CA SER A 397 -26.49 13.93 -18.68
C SER A 397 -26.25 15.18 -19.54
N SER A 398 -27.06 16.23 -19.34
CA SER A 398 -26.89 17.50 -20.04
C SER A 398 -25.56 18.19 -19.66
N MET A 399 -25.13 18.12 -18.39
CA MET A 399 -23.87 18.75 -17.96
C MET A 399 -22.62 18.02 -18.48
N LEU A 400 -22.68 16.70 -18.67
CA LEU A 400 -21.56 15.91 -19.19
C LEU A 400 -21.16 16.38 -20.60
N THR A 401 -22.13 16.81 -21.41
CA THR A 401 -21.85 17.39 -22.75
C THR A 401 -21.05 18.69 -22.69
N LEU A 402 -21.05 19.37 -21.54
CA LEU A 402 -20.34 20.63 -21.31
C LEU A 402 -18.91 20.43 -20.77
N LEU A 403 -18.45 19.19 -20.58
CA LEU A 403 -17.14 18.83 -20.04
C LEU A 403 -16.24 18.13 -21.09
N PRO A 404 -15.65 18.88 -22.03
CA PRO A 404 -14.94 18.29 -23.18
C PRO A 404 -13.61 17.60 -22.82
N ASP A 405 -12.99 17.94 -21.69
CA ASP A 405 -11.70 17.40 -21.24
C ASP A 405 -11.83 16.29 -20.18
N LEU A 406 -13.06 15.83 -19.91
CA LEU A 406 -13.30 14.73 -19.00
C LEU A 406 -12.71 13.43 -19.55
N TYR A 407 -11.79 12.83 -18.79
CA TYR A 407 -11.02 11.64 -19.15
C TYR A 407 -11.53 10.38 -18.44
N ARG A 408 -11.91 10.52 -17.17
CA ARG A 408 -12.42 9.45 -16.29
C ARG A 408 -13.82 9.78 -15.83
N PHE A 409 -14.71 8.81 -15.94
CA PHE A 409 -16.06 8.94 -15.42
C PHE A 409 -16.52 7.65 -14.74
N TYR A 410 -17.06 7.82 -13.55
CA TYR A 410 -17.68 6.74 -12.76
C TYR A 410 -19.13 7.13 -12.50
N ALA A 411 -20.04 6.25 -12.89
CA ALA A 411 -21.48 6.46 -12.77
C ALA A 411 -22.14 5.28 -12.01
N PRO A 412 -22.75 5.53 -10.85
CA PRO A 412 -23.38 4.52 -10.03
C PRO A 412 -24.84 4.31 -10.46
N ARG A 413 -25.24 3.13 -10.94
CA ARG A 413 -26.65 2.81 -11.26
C ARG A 413 -27.35 3.79 -12.22
N TRP A 414 -26.62 4.41 -13.15
CA TRP A 414 -27.17 5.40 -14.09
C TRP A 414 -27.36 4.81 -15.49
N THR A 415 -28.53 5.06 -16.09
CA THR A 415 -28.72 4.98 -17.54
C THR A 415 -28.24 6.28 -18.15
N ILE A 416 -27.01 6.31 -18.67
CA ILE A 416 -26.50 7.47 -19.40
C ILE A 416 -26.88 7.32 -20.86
N GLU A 417 -27.47 8.35 -21.46
CA GLU A 417 -27.73 8.38 -22.88
C GLU A 417 -26.40 8.34 -23.66
N ALA A 418 -26.29 7.40 -24.60
CA ALA A 418 -25.12 7.19 -25.46
C ALA A 418 -24.58 8.48 -26.10
N GLU A 419 -25.49 9.39 -26.48
CA GLU A 419 -25.17 10.65 -27.13
C GLU A 419 -24.33 11.57 -26.24
N ALA A 420 -24.58 11.60 -24.93
CA ALA A 420 -23.84 12.42 -23.99
C ALA A 420 -22.37 11.97 -23.91
N ILE A 421 -22.13 10.65 -23.85
CA ILE A 421 -20.77 10.09 -23.78
C ILE A 421 -20.03 10.27 -25.12
N SER A 422 -20.72 10.09 -26.25
CA SER A 422 -20.11 10.22 -27.59
C SER A 422 -19.49 11.60 -27.86
N LYS A 423 -20.01 12.64 -27.22
CA LYS A 423 -19.54 14.03 -27.33
C LYS A 423 -18.34 14.35 -26.42
N THR A 424 -17.89 13.40 -25.60
CA THR A 424 -16.79 13.58 -24.63
C THR A 424 -15.53 12.83 -25.02
N LYS A 425 -14.39 13.23 -24.42
CA LYS A 425 -13.09 12.54 -24.57
C LYS A 425 -12.86 11.44 -23.51
N ILE A 426 -13.93 10.90 -22.93
CA ILE A 426 -13.82 9.89 -21.86
C ILE A 426 -13.09 8.65 -22.41
N GLN A 427 -12.00 8.26 -21.73
CA GLN A 427 -11.23 7.07 -22.08
C GLN A 427 -11.43 5.94 -21.07
N VAL A 428 -11.75 6.27 -19.83
CA VAL A 428 -11.98 5.31 -18.74
C VAL A 428 -13.39 5.51 -18.21
N LEU A 429 -14.23 4.49 -18.37
CA LEU A 429 -15.63 4.49 -17.96
C LEU A 429 -15.88 3.36 -16.96
N THR A 430 -16.52 3.66 -15.83
CA THR A 430 -16.97 2.67 -14.85
C THR A 430 -18.48 2.82 -14.62
N LEU A 431 -19.22 1.72 -14.76
CA LEU A 431 -20.68 1.68 -14.70
C LEU A 431 -21.15 0.64 -13.69
N GLU A 432 -21.89 1.07 -12.66
CA GLU A 432 -22.51 0.16 -11.69
C GLU A 432 -24.00 -0.06 -12.00
N ASN A 433 -24.35 -0.55 -13.19
CA ASN A 433 -25.75 -0.55 -13.63
C ASN A 433 -26.47 -1.89 -13.43
N TYR A 434 -27.76 -1.86 -13.05
CA TYR A 434 -28.67 -3.02 -13.03
C TYR A 434 -29.57 -3.08 -14.28
N ARG A 435 -29.59 -2.01 -15.09
CA ARG A 435 -30.49 -1.84 -16.24
C ARG A 435 -29.74 -1.91 -17.58
N PRO A 436 -30.46 -2.17 -18.70
CA PRO A 436 -29.85 -2.27 -20.02
C PRO A 436 -29.02 -1.05 -20.39
N ILE A 437 -27.75 -1.30 -20.71
CA ILE A 437 -26.83 -0.25 -21.13
C ILE A 437 -26.90 -0.11 -22.65
N SER A 438 -27.40 1.02 -23.13
CA SER A 438 -27.30 1.43 -24.54
C SER A 438 -26.04 2.27 -24.75
N ILE A 439 -24.87 1.65 -24.88
CA ILE A 439 -23.65 2.36 -25.30
C ILE A 439 -23.58 2.33 -26.82
N TYR A 440 -24.07 3.39 -27.47
CA TYR A 440 -23.91 3.58 -28.92
C TYR A 440 -22.82 4.65 -29.20
N GLY A 441 -21.87 4.35 -30.08
CA GLY A 441 -20.99 5.37 -30.68
C GLY A 441 -19.84 5.92 -29.82
N THR A 442 -19.39 5.23 -28.78
CA THR A 442 -18.29 5.72 -27.90
C THR A 442 -16.91 5.25 -28.38
N SER A 443 -16.45 5.82 -29.51
CA SER A 443 -15.16 5.47 -30.11
C SER A 443 -13.92 5.90 -29.29
N SER A 444 -14.08 6.76 -28.28
CA SER A 444 -12.98 7.26 -27.43
C SER A 444 -12.65 6.35 -26.24
N VAL A 445 -13.54 5.45 -25.83
CA VAL A 445 -13.38 4.64 -24.62
C VAL A 445 -12.35 3.54 -24.85
N THR A 446 -11.33 3.48 -24.00
CA THR A 446 -10.25 2.49 -24.07
C THR A 446 -10.25 1.50 -22.91
N SER A 447 -10.87 1.87 -21.79
CA SER A 447 -11.00 1.04 -20.59
C SER A 447 -12.43 1.13 -20.05
N LEU A 448 -13.07 -0.03 -19.87
CA LEU A 448 -14.45 -0.13 -19.40
C LEU A 448 -14.52 -1.08 -18.21
N ARG A 449 -15.17 -0.66 -17.13
CA ARG A 449 -15.53 -1.52 -16.00
C ARG A 449 -17.04 -1.50 -15.81
N ILE A 450 -17.66 -2.67 -15.69
CA ILE A 450 -19.11 -2.83 -15.54
C ILE A 450 -19.37 -3.75 -14.36
N THR A 451 -20.24 -3.36 -13.43
CA THR A 451 -20.55 -4.21 -12.27
C THR A 451 -21.47 -5.37 -12.64
N LEU A 452 -22.53 -5.12 -13.43
CA LEU A 452 -23.48 -6.14 -13.86
C LEU A 452 -23.79 -5.95 -15.35
N CYS A 453 -23.72 -7.02 -16.13
CA CYS A 453 -23.90 -7.02 -17.58
C CYS A 453 -24.68 -8.26 -18.03
N THR A 454 -25.55 -8.14 -19.03
CA THR A 454 -26.09 -9.32 -19.74
C THR A 454 -25.22 -9.66 -20.96
N VAL A 455 -25.40 -10.86 -21.51
CA VAL A 455 -24.73 -11.28 -22.75
C VAL A 455 -25.03 -10.33 -23.92
N SER A 456 -26.31 -10.00 -24.14
CA SER A 456 -26.74 -9.09 -25.22
C SER A 456 -26.14 -7.68 -25.11
N GLN A 457 -25.99 -7.18 -23.88
CA GLN A 457 -25.34 -5.89 -23.62
C GLN A 457 -23.85 -5.95 -23.96
N LEU A 458 -23.15 -7.02 -23.58
CA LEU A 458 -21.73 -7.16 -23.88
C LEU A 458 -21.49 -7.17 -25.40
N LEU A 459 -22.36 -7.84 -26.17
CA LEU A 459 -22.28 -7.85 -27.64
C LEU A 459 -22.50 -6.46 -28.23
N THR A 460 -23.50 -5.74 -27.72
CA THR A 460 -23.77 -4.35 -28.11
C THR A 460 -22.53 -3.49 -27.87
N ILE A 461 -21.95 -3.58 -26.67
CA ILE A 461 -20.76 -2.81 -26.29
C ILE A 461 -19.61 -3.10 -27.25
N LEU A 462 -19.29 -4.38 -27.50
CA LEU A 462 -18.19 -4.76 -28.40
C LEU A 462 -18.42 -4.31 -29.84
N ASN A 463 -19.67 -4.24 -30.29
CA ASN A 463 -20.01 -3.76 -31.63
C ASN A 463 -19.77 -2.24 -31.79
N TYR A 464 -20.04 -1.45 -30.74
CA TYR A 464 -19.99 0.02 -30.80
C TYR A 464 -18.72 0.66 -30.20
N THR A 465 -17.82 -0.11 -29.60
CA THR A 465 -16.60 0.39 -28.93
C THR A 465 -15.31 -0.09 -29.60
N SER A 466 -15.00 0.48 -30.77
CA SER A 466 -13.88 0.01 -31.60
C SER A 466 -12.48 0.18 -30.98
N MET A 467 -12.26 1.14 -30.08
CA MET A 467 -10.93 1.44 -29.50
C MET A 467 -10.69 0.79 -28.14
N LEU A 468 -11.59 -0.08 -27.70
CA LEU A 468 -11.57 -0.69 -26.37
C LEU A 468 -10.38 -1.66 -26.23
N LYS A 469 -9.56 -1.44 -25.20
CA LYS A 469 -8.33 -2.22 -24.92
C LYS A 469 -8.47 -3.07 -23.66
N TYR A 470 -9.25 -2.61 -22.70
CA TYR A 470 -9.46 -3.24 -21.40
C TYR A 470 -10.94 -3.29 -21.06
N ILE A 471 -11.42 -4.48 -20.69
CA ILE A 471 -12.77 -4.70 -20.16
C ILE A 471 -12.65 -5.47 -18.85
N LYS A 472 -13.32 -4.97 -17.82
CA LYS A 472 -13.60 -5.71 -16.59
C LYS A 472 -15.10 -5.76 -16.34
N ILE A 473 -15.63 -6.94 -16.09
CA ILE A 473 -17.03 -7.16 -15.77
C ILE A 473 -17.07 -7.87 -14.42
N ASP A 474 -17.74 -7.29 -13.43
CA ASP A 474 -17.79 -7.91 -12.11
C ASP A 474 -18.79 -9.10 -12.13
N THR A 475 -19.96 -8.96 -12.77
CA THR A 475 -20.98 -10.02 -12.88
C THR A 475 -21.63 -10.08 -14.26
N ILE A 476 -21.71 -11.28 -14.86
CA ILE A 476 -22.55 -11.57 -16.04
C ILE A 476 -23.68 -12.52 -15.65
N ASN A 477 -24.92 -12.04 -15.76
CA ASN A 477 -26.12 -12.83 -15.52
C ASN A 477 -26.81 -13.14 -16.86
N ASP A 478 -27.00 -14.42 -17.14
CA ASP A 478 -27.80 -14.94 -18.26
C ASP A 478 -28.76 -15.99 -17.69
N TYR A 479 -29.93 -15.54 -17.23
CA TYR A 479 -30.94 -16.40 -16.59
C TYR A 479 -31.80 -17.16 -17.62
N ASP A 480 -31.64 -16.93 -18.92
CA ASP A 480 -32.48 -17.54 -19.98
C ASP A 480 -32.03 -18.95 -20.40
N MET A 481 -31.19 -19.62 -19.60
CA MET A 481 -30.54 -20.88 -19.96
C MET A 481 -31.21 -22.10 -19.32
N GLU A 482 -32.47 -22.36 -19.68
CA GLU A 482 -33.08 -23.69 -19.47
C GLU A 482 -33.06 -24.57 -20.73
N ASP A 483 -32.68 -24.07 -21.91
CA ASP A 483 -32.55 -24.89 -23.10
C ASP A 483 -31.25 -24.61 -23.85
N ASP A 484 -30.38 -25.64 -23.96
CA ASP A 484 -29.23 -25.69 -24.88
C ASP A 484 -29.65 -25.63 -26.37
N ASN A 485 -30.95 -25.52 -26.63
CA ASN A 485 -31.55 -25.36 -27.96
C ASN A 485 -32.04 -23.91 -28.14
N ASP A 486 -31.46 -23.22 -29.13
CA ASP A 486 -32.09 -22.10 -29.85
C ASP A 486 -32.00 -20.65 -29.33
N VAL A 487 -30.83 -20.22 -28.84
CA VAL A 487 -30.45 -18.79 -29.02
C VAL A 487 -29.34 -18.68 -30.08
N ASP A 488 -29.71 -18.24 -31.28
CA ASP A 488 -28.82 -18.05 -32.45
C ASP A 488 -27.90 -16.83 -32.30
N TYR A 489 -27.05 -16.85 -31.27
CA TYR A 489 -25.99 -15.85 -31.06
C TYR A 489 -25.06 -15.70 -32.28
N LYS A 490 -25.01 -16.70 -33.16
CA LYS A 490 -24.09 -16.74 -34.31
C LYS A 490 -24.32 -15.58 -35.27
N SER A 491 -25.56 -15.13 -35.42
CA SER A 491 -25.92 -13.99 -36.26
C SER A 491 -25.36 -12.66 -35.72
N ASP A 492 -25.43 -12.45 -34.41
CA ASP A 492 -24.93 -11.23 -33.75
C ASP A 492 -23.41 -11.14 -33.71
N PHE A 493 -22.72 -12.26 -33.46
CA PHE A 493 -21.26 -12.30 -33.47
C PHE A 493 -20.63 -12.11 -34.85
N SER A 494 -21.36 -12.42 -35.94
CA SER A 494 -20.83 -12.32 -37.31
C SER A 494 -20.36 -10.92 -37.72
N LYS A 495 -20.80 -9.88 -37.01
CA LYS A 495 -20.47 -8.47 -37.27
C LYS A 495 -19.40 -7.90 -36.32
N ILE A 496 -19.06 -8.62 -35.24
CA ILE A 496 -18.21 -8.09 -34.16
C ILE A 496 -16.76 -8.50 -34.39
N CYS A 497 -15.85 -7.52 -34.39
CA CYS A 497 -14.42 -7.77 -34.47
C CYS A 497 -13.65 -6.85 -33.51
N ALA A 498 -13.48 -7.30 -32.27
CA ALA A 498 -12.84 -6.53 -31.19
C ALA A 498 -11.31 -6.68 -31.21
N VAL A 499 -10.68 -6.28 -32.32
CA VAL A 499 -9.24 -6.45 -32.59
C VAL A 499 -8.34 -5.65 -31.64
N HIS A 500 -8.86 -4.58 -31.06
CA HIS A 500 -8.11 -3.70 -30.16
C HIS A 500 -8.11 -4.19 -28.70
N LEU A 501 -8.98 -5.15 -28.36
CA LEU A 501 -9.11 -5.67 -27.01
C LEU A 501 -7.88 -6.51 -26.64
N LYS A 502 -7.23 -6.15 -25.53
CA LYS A 502 -6.01 -6.81 -25.03
C LYS A 502 -6.23 -7.52 -23.71
N GLN A 503 -7.19 -7.06 -22.90
CA GLN A 503 -7.47 -7.60 -21.57
C GLN A 503 -8.97 -7.71 -21.35
N LEU A 504 -9.42 -8.88 -20.90
CA LEU A 504 -10.80 -9.17 -20.57
C LEU A 504 -10.83 -9.90 -19.22
N HIS A 505 -11.54 -9.31 -18.26
CA HIS A 505 -11.72 -9.86 -16.92
C HIS A 505 -13.20 -10.01 -16.62
N ILE A 506 -13.62 -11.19 -16.17
CA ILE A 506 -14.98 -11.53 -15.76
C ILE A 506 -14.89 -12.14 -14.36
N ASP A 507 -15.31 -11.41 -13.33
CA ASP A 507 -15.12 -11.83 -11.93
C ASP A 507 -16.21 -12.80 -11.44
N TYR A 508 -17.36 -12.84 -12.11
CA TYR A 508 -18.44 -13.79 -11.87
C TYR A 508 -19.30 -13.94 -13.13
N SER A 509 -19.62 -15.17 -13.52
CA SER A 509 -20.52 -15.43 -14.65
C SER A 509 -21.31 -16.73 -14.50
N VAL A 510 -22.54 -16.70 -14.98
CA VAL A 510 -23.38 -17.89 -15.21
C VAL A 510 -23.72 -17.87 -16.69
N THR A 511 -22.88 -18.47 -17.53
CA THR A 511 -23.02 -18.47 -18.99
C THR A 511 -22.57 -19.79 -19.59
N SER A 512 -22.99 -20.10 -20.83
CA SER A 512 -22.53 -21.30 -21.53
C SER A 512 -21.13 -21.15 -22.12
N PHE A 513 -20.41 -22.27 -22.27
CA PHE A 513 -19.14 -22.28 -22.99
C PHE A 513 -19.31 -21.77 -24.43
N ARG A 514 -20.46 -22.05 -25.06
CA ARG A 514 -20.71 -21.64 -26.45
C ARG A 514 -20.61 -20.13 -26.63
N PHE A 515 -21.16 -19.37 -25.69
CA PHE A 515 -21.05 -17.92 -25.68
C PHE A 515 -19.58 -17.47 -25.56
N ILE A 516 -18.84 -18.03 -24.60
CA ILE A 516 -17.42 -17.71 -24.39
C ILE A 516 -16.57 -18.06 -25.62
N GLU A 517 -16.86 -19.19 -26.27
CA GLU A 517 -16.19 -19.62 -27.50
C GLU A 517 -16.37 -18.58 -28.62
N LEU A 518 -17.58 -18.06 -28.81
CA LEU A 518 -17.87 -17.04 -29.81
C LEU A 518 -17.22 -15.69 -29.45
N LEU A 519 -17.26 -15.31 -28.18
CA LEU A 519 -16.62 -14.09 -27.67
C LEU A 519 -15.10 -14.09 -27.90
N LEU A 520 -14.44 -15.21 -27.61
CA LEU A 520 -13.00 -15.35 -27.77
C LEU A 520 -12.57 -15.40 -29.24
N LYS A 521 -13.39 -15.99 -30.13
CA LYS A 521 -13.16 -15.92 -31.59
C LYS A 521 -13.21 -14.49 -32.13
N CYS A 522 -13.98 -13.60 -31.50
CA CYS A 522 -14.10 -12.20 -31.92
C CYS A 522 -12.99 -11.30 -31.32
N THR A 523 -12.09 -11.83 -30.49
CA THR A 523 -11.06 -11.08 -29.75
C THR A 523 -9.63 -11.65 -30.00
N PRO A 524 -9.16 -11.69 -31.25
CA PRO A 524 -7.95 -12.44 -31.62
C PRO A 524 -6.63 -11.91 -31.01
N ASN A 525 -6.61 -10.65 -30.55
CA ASN A 525 -5.42 -10.00 -29.99
C ASN A 525 -5.36 -9.98 -28.46
N LEU A 526 -6.22 -10.78 -27.81
CA LEU A 526 -6.29 -10.85 -26.37
C LEU A 526 -4.97 -11.40 -25.78
N ARG A 527 -4.44 -10.71 -24.77
CA ARG A 527 -3.20 -11.07 -24.08
C ARG A 527 -3.44 -11.59 -22.67
N ILE A 528 -4.49 -11.08 -22.01
CA ILE A 528 -4.89 -11.46 -20.66
C ILE A 528 -6.38 -11.79 -20.70
N PHE A 529 -6.72 -12.97 -20.23
CA PHE A 529 -8.09 -13.39 -20.04
C PHE A 529 -8.26 -13.93 -18.63
N SER A 530 -9.24 -13.41 -17.90
CA SER A 530 -9.59 -13.88 -16.57
C SER A 530 -11.09 -14.16 -16.50
N ILE A 531 -11.49 -15.34 -16.03
CA ILE A 531 -12.90 -15.70 -15.94
C ILE A 531 -13.21 -16.57 -14.72
N VAL A 532 -14.25 -16.22 -13.98
CA VAL A 532 -14.83 -17.06 -12.93
C VAL A 532 -16.25 -17.42 -13.34
N THR A 533 -16.54 -18.73 -13.39
CA THR A 533 -17.87 -19.24 -13.75
C THR A 533 -18.40 -20.15 -12.65
N HIS A 534 -19.68 -19.98 -12.33
CA HIS A 534 -20.46 -20.92 -11.52
C HIS A 534 -21.38 -21.74 -12.43
N MET A 535 -21.83 -22.91 -11.97
CA MET A 535 -22.64 -23.86 -12.78
C MET A 535 -21.88 -24.35 -14.04
N ALA A 536 -20.55 -24.44 -13.94
CA ALA A 536 -19.61 -24.51 -15.05
C ALA A 536 -19.42 -25.91 -15.66
N HIS A 537 -20.44 -26.77 -15.64
CA HIS A 537 -20.35 -28.15 -16.12
C HIS A 537 -19.80 -28.24 -17.56
N ASN A 538 -20.28 -27.37 -18.45
CA ASN A 538 -19.81 -27.27 -19.85
C ASN A 538 -18.45 -26.56 -20.02
N MET A 539 -17.85 -26.04 -18.94
CA MET A 539 -16.53 -25.38 -18.95
C MET A 539 -15.38 -26.32 -18.56
N ILE A 540 -15.67 -27.45 -17.91
CA ILE A 540 -14.67 -28.44 -17.48
C ILE A 540 -14.36 -29.40 -18.64
N ASP A 541 -13.72 -28.86 -19.68
CA ASP A 541 -13.22 -29.60 -20.84
C ASP A 541 -11.87 -28.99 -21.29
N ALA A 542 -10.76 -29.60 -20.86
CA ALA A 542 -9.43 -29.05 -21.11
C ALA A 542 -9.06 -29.09 -22.60
N ASP A 543 -9.48 -30.13 -23.33
CA ASP A 543 -9.16 -30.33 -24.74
C ASP A 543 -9.85 -29.26 -25.59
N ARG A 544 -11.12 -28.95 -25.28
CA ARG A 544 -11.87 -27.88 -25.94
C ARG A 544 -11.24 -26.51 -25.71
N TRP A 545 -10.82 -26.22 -24.47
CA TRP A 545 -10.06 -24.99 -24.17
C TRP A 545 -8.72 -24.94 -24.91
N GLN A 546 -7.95 -26.02 -24.91
CA GLN A 546 -6.68 -26.10 -25.61
C GLN A 546 -6.84 -25.87 -27.12
N HIS A 547 -7.88 -26.44 -27.74
CA HIS A 547 -8.19 -26.23 -29.15
C HIS A 547 -8.59 -24.78 -29.43
N LEU A 548 -9.42 -24.18 -28.58
CA LEU A 548 -9.84 -22.78 -28.71
C LEU A 548 -8.66 -21.81 -28.59
N ILE A 549 -7.78 -22.02 -27.62
CA ILE A 549 -6.60 -21.17 -27.39
C ILE A 549 -5.66 -21.25 -28.59
N LYS A 550 -5.35 -22.46 -29.06
CA LYS A 550 -4.47 -22.68 -30.23
C LYS A 550 -5.04 -22.10 -31.52
N SER A 551 -6.36 -22.19 -31.72
CA SER A 551 -7.00 -21.76 -32.97
C SER A 551 -7.29 -20.26 -33.02
N SER A 552 -7.67 -19.66 -31.88
CA SER A 552 -8.31 -18.34 -31.86
C SER A 552 -7.56 -17.29 -31.03
N LEU A 553 -6.64 -17.69 -30.13
CA LEU A 553 -5.98 -16.78 -29.18
C LEU A 553 -4.44 -16.91 -29.21
N PRO A 554 -3.77 -16.66 -30.35
CA PRO A 554 -2.33 -16.87 -30.50
C PRO A 554 -1.46 -15.93 -29.65
N LEU A 555 -2.01 -14.79 -29.19
CA LEU A 555 -1.28 -13.78 -28.41
C LEU A 555 -1.54 -13.88 -26.90
N LEU A 556 -2.31 -14.89 -26.44
CA LEU A 556 -2.66 -15.06 -25.03
C LEU A 556 -1.42 -15.42 -24.22
N ARG A 557 -1.15 -14.63 -23.18
CA ARG A 557 0.00 -14.81 -22.28
C ARG A 557 -0.44 -15.26 -20.89
N VAL A 558 -1.53 -14.69 -20.41
CA VAL A 558 -2.07 -14.97 -19.08
C VAL A 558 -3.50 -15.44 -19.26
N PHE A 559 -3.77 -16.66 -18.80
CA PHE A 559 -5.11 -17.19 -18.70
C PHE A 559 -5.34 -17.59 -17.26
N ASN A 560 -6.21 -16.85 -16.59
CA ASN A 560 -6.59 -17.13 -15.22
C ASN A 560 -8.05 -17.58 -15.23
N PHE A 561 -8.37 -18.71 -14.61
CA PHE A 561 -9.76 -19.10 -14.47
C PHE A 561 -10.09 -19.76 -13.12
N LYS A 562 -11.38 -19.75 -12.81
CA LYS A 562 -12.01 -20.61 -11.79
C LYS A 562 -13.34 -21.14 -12.34
N PHE A 563 -13.48 -22.45 -12.38
CA PHE A 563 -14.69 -23.12 -12.85
C PHE A 563 -15.28 -23.94 -11.70
N ASP A 564 -16.44 -23.51 -11.18
CA ASP A 564 -17.19 -24.22 -10.14
C ASP A 564 -18.33 -25.00 -10.78
N CYS A 565 -18.33 -26.32 -10.63
CA CYS A 565 -19.47 -27.16 -11.00
C CYS A 565 -20.56 -27.10 -9.92
N CYS A 566 -21.77 -27.53 -10.27
CA CYS A 566 -22.91 -27.59 -9.34
C CYS A 566 -23.60 -28.96 -9.31
N TYR A 567 -23.07 -29.94 -10.06
CA TYR A 567 -23.57 -31.30 -10.07
C TYR A 567 -22.54 -32.25 -9.48
N SER A 568 -23.03 -33.18 -8.66
CA SER A 568 -22.23 -34.27 -8.11
C SER A 568 -22.13 -35.40 -9.14
N GLU A 569 -20.92 -35.79 -9.50
CA GLU A 569 -20.65 -36.99 -10.32
C GLU A 569 -19.85 -38.02 -9.49
N SER A 570 -19.69 -39.24 -10.01
CA SER A 570 -18.77 -40.20 -9.40
C SER A 570 -17.33 -39.66 -9.41
N TYR A 571 -16.62 -39.82 -8.28
CA TYR A 571 -15.24 -39.36 -8.11
C TYR A 571 -14.31 -39.77 -9.26
N ASP A 572 -14.42 -41.01 -9.74
CA ASP A 572 -13.56 -41.53 -10.80
C ASP A 572 -13.81 -40.82 -12.15
N ASN A 573 -15.08 -40.54 -12.47
CA ASN A 573 -15.44 -39.83 -13.70
C ASN A 573 -14.95 -38.37 -13.67
N MET A 574 -14.97 -37.74 -12.50
CA MET A 574 -14.45 -36.38 -12.34
C MET A 574 -12.94 -36.33 -12.51
N LEU A 575 -12.19 -37.25 -11.89
CA LEU A 575 -10.73 -37.29 -12.05
C LEU A 575 -10.31 -37.46 -13.52
N ILE A 576 -11.06 -38.27 -14.29
CA ILE A 576 -10.84 -38.42 -15.73
C ILE A 576 -11.03 -37.09 -16.47
N LYS A 577 -12.07 -36.31 -16.16
CA LYS A 577 -12.32 -34.97 -16.77
C LYS A 577 -11.32 -33.90 -16.33
N LEU A 578 -10.78 -34.02 -15.12
CA LEU A 578 -9.90 -33.02 -14.51
C LEU A 578 -8.42 -33.21 -14.84
N SER A 579 -7.96 -34.46 -14.96
CA SER A 579 -6.56 -34.77 -15.25
C SER A 579 -5.98 -34.11 -16.52
N PRO A 580 -6.75 -33.87 -17.60
CA PRO A 580 -6.24 -33.18 -18.80
C PRO A 580 -5.81 -31.72 -18.57
N PHE A 581 -6.29 -31.06 -17.50
CA PHE A 581 -5.84 -29.71 -17.11
C PHE A 581 -4.42 -29.68 -16.54
N GLN A 582 -3.78 -30.82 -16.32
CA GLN A 582 -2.40 -30.93 -15.84
C GLN A 582 -1.44 -31.48 -16.90
N THR A 583 -1.81 -31.40 -18.17
CA THR A 583 -0.94 -31.80 -19.30
C THR A 583 0.19 -30.80 -19.56
N ASP A 584 1.22 -31.23 -20.30
CA ASP A 584 2.37 -30.39 -20.67
C ASP A 584 2.00 -29.07 -21.34
N PHE A 585 0.85 -29.02 -22.03
CA PHE A 585 0.36 -27.79 -22.63
C PHE A 585 0.24 -26.65 -21.61
N TRP A 586 -0.44 -26.88 -20.49
CA TRP A 586 -0.66 -25.87 -19.46
C TRP A 586 0.65 -25.46 -18.78
N HIS A 587 1.54 -26.45 -18.56
CA HIS A 587 2.87 -26.24 -18.00
C HIS A 587 3.77 -25.37 -18.89
N GLN A 588 3.80 -25.60 -20.20
CA GLN A 588 4.57 -24.80 -21.15
C GLN A 588 4.14 -23.34 -21.19
N HIS A 589 2.86 -23.07 -20.90
CA HIS A 589 2.31 -21.73 -20.79
C HIS A 589 2.49 -21.09 -19.40
N ASN A 590 3.10 -21.79 -18.44
CA ASN A 590 3.19 -21.40 -17.02
C ASN A 590 1.82 -21.15 -16.37
N TRP A 591 0.77 -21.84 -16.84
CA TRP A 591 -0.56 -21.80 -16.24
C TRP A 591 -0.71 -22.98 -15.30
N TYR A 592 -0.35 -22.78 -14.04
CA TYR A 592 -0.45 -23.81 -13.03
C TYR A 592 -1.89 -23.96 -12.56
N ILE A 593 -2.43 -25.18 -12.62
CA ILE A 593 -3.83 -25.48 -12.33
C ILE A 593 -3.94 -26.49 -11.20
N ASN A 594 -4.75 -26.15 -10.21
CA ASN A 594 -5.16 -27.04 -9.13
C ASN A 594 -6.67 -27.28 -9.24
N TYR A 595 -7.14 -28.38 -8.65
CA TYR A 595 -8.56 -28.63 -8.51
C TYR A 595 -8.89 -29.20 -7.13
N VAL A 596 -10.10 -28.89 -6.68
CA VAL A 596 -10.65 -29.25 -5.39
C VAL A 596 -11.98 -29.95 -5.62
N ILE A 597 -12.25 -31.02 -4.87
CA ILE A 597 -13.54 -31.72 -4.90
C ILE A 597 -14.15 -31.59 -3.50
N ASP A 598 -15.32 -30.97 -3.41
CA ASP A 598 -16.08 -30.80 -2.18
C ASP A 598 -17.41 -31.57 -2.24
N ASP A 599 -17.56 -32.61 -1.43
CA ASP A 599 -18.76 -33.48 -1.43
C ASP A 599 -19.21 -33.94 -2.84
N GLY A 600 -18.22 -34.25 -3.69
CA GLY A 600 -18.46 -34.66 -5.07
C GLY A 600 -18.69 -33.51 -6.07
N ILE A 601 -18.56 -32.26 -5.64
CA ILE A 601 -18.64 -31.08 -6.51
C ILE A 601 -17.21 -30.61 -6.86
N PRO A 602 -16.80 -30.68 -8.14
CA PRO A 602 -15.46 -30.28 -8.54
C PRO A 602 -15.36 -28.76 -8.81
N SER A 603 -14.22 -28.19 -8.41
CA SER A 603 -13.80 -26.82 -8.71
C SER A 603 -12.38 -26.85 -9.27
N VAL A 604 -12.15 -26.17 -10.39
CA VAL A 604 -10.84 -26.09 -11.07
C VAL A 604 -10.39 -24.65 -11.14
N TYR A 605 -9.15 -24.35 -10.77
CA TYR A 605 -8.65 -22.99 -10.78
C TYR A 605 -7.16 -22.86 -11.07
N THR A 606 -6.78 -21.69 -11.58
CA THR A 606 -5.39 -21.30 -11.81
C THR A 606 -4.74 -20.71 -10.55
N ILE A 607 -3.41 -20.78 -10.48
CA ILE A 607 -2.61 -20.18 -9.41
C ILE A 607 -1.98 -18.85 -9.88
N PRO A 608 -2.10 -17.74 -9.13
CA PRO A 608 -2.82 -17.61 -7.86
C PRO A 608 -4.35 -17.64 -8.05
N TYR A 609 -5.05 -18.13 -7.02
CA TYR A 609 -6.51 -18.17 -6.96
C TYR A 609 -7.09 -16.78 -7.20
N ILE A 610 -8.09 -16.65 -8.08
CA ILE A 610 -8.54 -15.35 -8.59
C ILE A 610 -9.48 -14.63 -7.60
N PRO A 611 -10.54 -15.29 -7.08
CA PRO A 611 -11.45 -14.59 -6.17
C PRO A 611 -10.75 -14.14 -4.88
N THR A 612 -11.20 -13.00 -4.36
CA THR A 612 -10.73 -12.47 -3.08
C THR A 612 -11.36 -13.18 -1.89
N TYR A 613 -12.40 -13.98 -2.11
CA TYR A 613 -13.10 -14.75 -1.09
C TYR A 613 -12.86 -16.24 -1.29
N TYR A 614 -12.68 -16.98 -0.19
CA TYR A 614 -12.58 -18.44 -0.22
C TYR A 614 -13.40 -19.03 0.93
N THR A 615 -14.10 -20.13 0.68
CA THR A 615 -14.82 -20.90 1.70
C THR A 615 -14.17 -22.26 1.83
N LEU A 616 -13.72 -22.62 3.02
CA LEU A 616 -13.10 -23.92 3.30
C LEU A 616 -14.05 -24.80 4.13
N THR A 617 -14.39 -25.95 3.57
CA THR A 617 -15.25 -26.95 4.20
C THR A 617 -14.44 -28.20 4.58
N SER A 618 -14.98 -29.02 5.49
CA SER A 618 -14.31 -30.21 6.01
C SER A 618 -14.30 -31.40 5.04
N THR A 619 -15.10 -31.33 3.99
CA THR A 619 -15.28 -32.34 2.94
C THR A 619 -14.38 -32.13 1.72
N MET A 620 -13.68 -30.99 1.64
CA MET A 620 -12.79 -30.65 0.53
C MET A 620 -11.55 -31.55 0.46
N LYS A 621 -11.31 -32.12 -0.73
CA LYS A 621 -10.06 -32.79 -1.10
C LYS A 621 -9.36 -32.02 -2.21
N LYS A 622 -8.09 -31.70 -2.00
CA LYS A 622 -7.26 -30.90 -2.90
C LYS A 622 -6.29 -31.77 -3.68
N TYR A 623 -6.14 -31.48 -4.97
CA TYR A 623 -5.20 -32.16 -5.86
C TYR A 623 -4.27 -31.13 -6.50
N ASN A 624 -2.99 -31.20 -6.13
CA ASN A 624 -1.99 -30.24 -6.54
C ASN A 624 -1.27 -30.70 -7.81
N SER A 625 -0.90 -29.74 -8.65
CA SER A 625 0.04 -30.00 -9.75
C SER A 625 1.45 -30.32 -9.21
N PRO A 626 2.24 -31.22 -9.85
CA PRO A 626 3.54 -31.69 -9.33
C PRO A 626 4.64 -30.62 -9.18
N SER A 627 4.45 -29.42 -9.75
CA SER A 627 5.48 -28.37 -9.86
C SER A 627 5.11 -27.04 -9.18
N THR A 628 4.04 -27.01 -8.37
CA THR A 628 3.52 -25.75 -7.79
C THR A 628 4.19 -25.39 -6.46
N ASN A 629 4.63 -24.12 -6.38
CA ASN A 629 5.06 -23.52 -5.13
C ASN A 629 3.80 -23.15 -4.32
N VAL A 630 3.39 -24.03 -3.40
CA VAL A 630 2.14 -23.96 -2.62
C VAL A 630 1.97 -22.62 -1.87
N LEU A 631 3.07 -21.94 -1.57
CA LEU A 631 3.11 -20.75 -0.72
C LEU A 631 2.36 -19.51 -1.24
N ASN A 632 2.12 -19.41 -2.55
CA ASN A 632 1.51 -18.22 -3.16
C ASN A 632 0.12 -18.51 -3.76
N GLU A 633 -0.46 -19.67 -3.47
CA GLU A 633 -1.71 -20.11 -4.09
C GLU A 633 -2.88 -19.19 -3.78
N PHE A 634 -2.99 -18.74 -2.54
CA PHE A 634 -4.10 -17.92 -2.06
C PHE A 634 -3.68 -16.48 -1.77
N ASP A 635 -2.64 -15.97 -2.44
CA ASP A 635 -2.13 -14.61 -2.20
C ASP A 635 -3.17 -13.51 -2.47
N ASN A 636 -4.13 -13.75 -3.37
CA ASN A 636 -5.22 -12.81 -3.66
C ASN A 636 -6.39 -12.91 -2.66
N VAL A 637 -6.47 -13.97 -1.86
CA VAL A 637 -7.57 -14.18 -0.91
C VAL A 637 -7.40 -13.22 0.27
N LYS A 638 -8.44 -12.43 0.52
CA LYS A 638 -8.51 -11.46 1.62
C LYS A 638 -9.63 -11.78 2.60
N TYR A 639 -10.68 -12.46 2.13
CA TYR A 639 -11.86 -12.85 2.90
C TYR A 639 -11.89 -14.38 2.95
N LEU A 640 -11.88 -14.94 4.15
CA LEU A 640 -11.84 -16.39 4.34
C LEU A 640 -12.98 -16.82 5.24
N SER A 641 -13.86 -17.68 4.73
CA SER A 641 -14.87 -18.37 5.54
C SER A 641 -14.38 -19.78 5.86
N LEU A 642 -14.29 -20.11 7.15
CA LEU A 642 -13.81 -21.39 7.64
C LEU A 642 -14.92 -22.10 8.40
N PHE A 643 -15.21 -23.33 8.00
CA PHE A 643 -15.97 -24.22 8.85
C PHE A 643 -15.11 -24.76 9.98
N ALA A 644 -15.63 -24.73 11.21
CA ALA A 644 -14.91 -25.22 12.38
C ALA A 644 -14.38 -26.66 12.19
N SER A 645 -15.14 -27.52 11.52
CA SER A 645 -14.76 -28.91 11.21
C SER A 645 -13.63 -29.06 10.17
N ALA A 646 -13.25 -27.98 9.46
CA ALA A 646 -12.17 -27.97 8.47
C ALA A 646 -10.79 -27.68 9.07
N ILE A 647 -10.73 -27.22 10.33
CA ILE A 647 -9.49 -26.85 11.02
C ILE A 647 -8.86 -28.11 11.59
N ARG A 648 -7.79 -28.60 10.96
CA ARG A 648 -7.09 -29.84 11.30
C ARG A 648 -5.58 -29.65 11.29
N ASP A 649 -4.87 -30.47 12.08
CA ASP A 649 -3.40 -30.49 12.15
C ASP A 649 -2.73 -30.72 10.79
N ASP A 650 -3.26 -31.65 9.98
CA ASP A 650 -2.67 -32.04 8.69
C ASP A 650 -3.14 -31.17 7.50
N SER A 651 -3.57 -29.93 7.76
CA SER A 651 -4.13 -29.08 6.71
C SER A 651 -3.05 -28.58 5.72
N SER A 652 -3.20 -28.95 4.43
CA SER A 652 -2.36 -28.46 3.32
C SER A 652 -2.72 -27.03 2.85
N TRP A 653 -3.50 -26.32 3.66
CA TRP A 653 -4.09 -25.02 3.31
C TRP A 653 -3.39 -23.91 4.09
N TYR A 654 -2.85 -22.93 3.36
CA TYR A 654 -2.17 -21.78 3.98
C TYR A 654 -2.61 -20.48 3.33
N PHE A 655 -3.04 -19.52 4.15
CA PHE A 655 -3.56 -18.22 3.72
C PHE A 655 -2.76 -17.09 4.38
N ARG A 656 -2.00 -16.33 3.57
CA ARG A 656 -1.03 -15.34 4.06
C ARG A 656 -1.62 -13.94 4.30
N HIS A 657 -2.53 -13.51 3.43
CA HIS A 657 -2.94 -12.10 3.29
C HIS A 657 -4.41 -11.84 3.70
N ILE A 658 -4.97 -12.68 4.58
CA ILE A 658 -6.34 -12.54 5.07
C ILE A 658 -6.52 -11.26 5.90
N GLN A 659 -7.56 -10.50 5.57
CA GLN A 659 -7.99 -9.27 6.26
C GLN A 659 -9.29 -9.49 7.03
N SER A 660 -10.21 -10.31 6.50
CA SER A 660 -11.48 -10.64 7.13
C SER A 660 -11.63 -12.15 7.26
N LEU A 661 -11.93 -12.62 8.47
CA LEU A 661 -12.08 -14.02 8.81
C LEU A 661 -13.51 -14.28 9.28
N SER A 662 -14.20 -15.22 8.64
CA SER A 662 -15.55 -15.65 9.01
C SER A 662 -15.49 -17.07 9.56
N LEU A 663 -15.89 -17.25 10.82
CA LEU A 663 -16.00 -18.55 11.48
C LEU A 663 -17.44 -19.05 11.35
N ALA A 664 -17.60 -20.06 10.51
CA ALA A 664 -18.87 -20.65 10.16
C ALA A 664 -19.03 -22.09 10.66
N SER A 665 -20.28 -22.54 10.75
CA SER A 665 -20.63 -23.90 11.16
C SER A 665 -21.31 -24.65 10.01
N THR A 666 -21.28 -25.98 10.09
CA THR A 666 -21.81 -26.85 9.05
C THR A 666 -23.34 -26.66 8.91
N LEU A 667 -23.82 -26.50 7.68
CA LEU A 667 -25.25 -26.48 7.37
C LEU A 667 -25.88 -27.88 7.41
N ASN A 668 -25.06 -28.94 7.49
CA ASN A 668 -25.52 -30.32 7.38
C ASN A 668 -25.93 -30.88 8.74
N TYR A 669 -27.25 -31.06 8.94
CA TYR A 669 -27.91 -31.80 10.02
C TYR A 669 -27.40 -33.25 10.26
N ARG A 670 -26.39 -33.73 9.51
CA ARG A 670 -25.91 -35.11 9.52
C ARG A 670 -24.57 -35.31 10.25
N VAL A 671 -23.82 -34.24 10.54
CA VAL A 671 -22.58 -34.33 11.31
C VAL A 671 -22.84 -33.68 12.66
N LYS A 672 -22.83 -34.47 13.73
CA LYS A 672 -22.80 -33.93 15.08
C LYS A 672 -21.43 -33.29 15.28
N ASP A 673 -21.37 -31.96 15.37
CA ASP A 673 -20.15 -31.21 15.70
C ASP A 673 -19.69 -31.46 17.17
N ASP A 674 -20.34 -32.36 17.91
CA ASP A 674 -20.10 -32.64 19.34
C ASP A 674 -18.75 -33.33 19.66
N GLU A 675 -17.99 -33.80 18.67
CA GLU A 675 -16.75 -34.58 18.90
C GLU A 675 -15.43 -33.88 18.57
N TYR A 676 -15.42 -32.66 17.99
CA TYR A 676 -14.16 -31.99 17.61
C TYR A 676 -13.77 -30.84 18.54
N GLU A 677 -12.62 -30.99 19.20
CA GLU A 677 -12.01 -29.95 20.01
C GLU A 677 -11.23 -28.97 19.12
N PHE A 678 -11.82 -27.81 18.85
CA PHE A 678 -11.13 -26.71 18.16
C PHE A 678 -9.94 -26.23 19.01
N LYS A 679 -8.74 -26.19 18.42
CA LYS A 679 -7.55 -25.60 19.04
C LYS A 679 -6.99 -24.46 18.18
N ILE A 680 -6.59 -23.38 18.83
CA ILE A 680 -6.06 -22.18 18.18
C ILE A 680 -4.74 -22.43 17.42
N GLU A 681 -3.95 -23.44 17.81
CA GLU A 681 -2.69 -23.79 17.15
C GLU A 681 -2.90 -24.23 15.69
N HIS A 682 -3.96 -25.00 15.42
CA HIS A 682 -4.30 -25.42 14.06
C HIS A 682 -4.66 -24.20 13.18
N LEU A 683 -5.37 -23.21 13.76
CA LEU A 683 -5.70 -21.98 13.05
C LEU A 683 -4.45 -21.16 12.70
N LYS A 684 -3.46 -21.10 13.62
CA LYS A 684 -2.18 -20.42 13.40
C LYS A 684 -1.34 -21.06 12.29
N ASN A 685 -1.45 -22.37 12.11
CA ASN A 685 -0.77 -23.08 11.02
C ASN A 685 -1.37 -22.75 9.65
N MET A 686 -2.66 -22.42 9.60
CA MET A 686 -3.38 -22.13 8.36
C MET A 686 -3.36 -20.65 7.98
N ILE A 687 -3.31 -19.72 8.94
CA ILE A 687 -3.54 -18.30 8.71
C ILE A 687 -2.58 -17.43 9.51
N ASN A 688 -2.10 -16.35 8.89
CA ASN A 688 -1.44 -15.28 9.62
C ASN A 688 -2.46 -14.34 10.30
N LEU A 689 -2.70 -14.56 11.59
CA LEU A 689 -3.67 -13.78 12.39
C LEU A 689 -3.30 -12.29 12.57
N SER A 690 -2.05 -11.90 12.32
CA SER A 690 -1.61 -10.50 12.52
C SER A 690 -2.19 -9.51 11.51
N ASN A 691 -2.62 -9.98 10.34
CA ASN A 691 -3.17 -9.14 9.26
C ASN A 691 -4.69 -8.95 9.35
N ILE A 692 -5.36 -9.67 10.25
CA ILE A 692 -6.82 -9.68 10.34
C ILE A 692 -7.31 -8.41 11.03
N THR A 693 -8.20 -7.68 10.35
CA THR A 693 -8.85 -6.46 10.83
C THR A 693 -10.32 -6.69 11.17
N GLU A 694 -10.93 -7.72 10.60
CA GLU A 694 -12.35 -8.06 10.75
C GLU A 694 -12.55 -9.53 11.11
N LEU A 695 -13.41 -9.79 12.09
CA LEU A 695 -13.83 -11.13 12.49
C LEU A 695 -15.35 -11.24 12.42
N GLU A 696 -15.86 -12.23 11.69
CA GLU A 696 -17.28 -12.58 11.63
C GLU A 696 -17.51 -13.93 12.32
N ILE A 697 -18.54 -14.00 13.16
CA ILE A 697 -19.00 -15.24 13.80
C ILE A 697 -20.46 -15.46 13.45
N THR A 698 -20.73 -16.59 12.79
CA THR A 698 -22.09 -16.96 12.35
C THR A 698 -22.92 -17.64 13.46
N GLU A 699 -24.24 -17.60 13.34
CA GLU A 699 -25.21 -18.10 14.34
C GLU A 699 -24.92 -19.51 14.84
N LYS A 700 -24.62 -20.40 13.90
CA LYS A 700 -24.50 -21.84 14.15
C LYS A 700 -23.12 -22.24 14.70
N CYS A 701 -22.21 -21.28 14.90
CA CYS A 701 -20.86 -21.56 15.37
C CYS A 701 -20.80 -21.80 16.89
N ALA A 702 -20.51 -23.05 17.27
CA ALA A 702 -20.39 -23.50 18.67
C ALA A 702 -19.00 -23.20 19.27
N ILE A 703 -18.52 -21.96 19.16
CA ILE A 703 -17.27 -21.54 19.80
C ILE A 703 -17.55 -21.17 21.27
N LYS A 704 -16.76 -21.73 22.20
CA LYS A 704 -16.76 -21.35 23.63
C LYS A 704 -16.20 -19.94 23.80
N LEU A 705 -16.70 -19.18 24.78
CA LEU A 705 -16.25 -17.80 25.04
C LEU A 705 -14.75 -17.70 25.38
N GLU A 706 -14.21 -18.69 26.09
CA GLU A 706 -12.78 -18.78 26.42
C GLU A 706 -11.91 -18.82 25.16
N LEU A 707 -12.32 -19.62 24.19
CA LEU A 707 -11.63 -19.77 22.91
C LEU A 707 -11.76 -18.50 22.04
N LEU A 708 -12.91 -17.82 22.08
CA LEU A 708 -13.09 -16.54 21.41
C LEU A 708 -12.11 -15.49 21.95
N PHE A 709 -11.93 -15.44 23.28
CA PHE A 709 -10.96 -14.56 23.91
C PHE A 709 -9.54 -14.86 23.42
N GLU A 710 -9.13 -16.13 23.42
CA GLU A 710 -7.82 -16.53 22.90
C GLU A 710 -7.60 -16.11 21.44
N ILE A 711 -8.61 -16.29 20.57
CA ILE A 711 -8.55 -15.88 19.16
C ILE A 711 -8.31 -14.36 19.04
N LEU A 712 -9.09 -13.56 19.79
CA LEU A 712 -9.02 -12.10 19.75
C LEU A 712 -7.73 -11.53 20.37
N GLU A 713 -7.15 -12.21 21.34
CA GLU A 713 -5.86 -11.83 21.92
C GLU A 713 -4.75 -11.88 20.85
N GLN A 714 -4.79 -12.92 20.01
CA GLN A 714 -3.80 -13.16 18.95
C GLN A 714 -4.00 -12.29 17.70
N MET A 715 -5.04 -11.45 17.65
CA MET A 715 -5.31 -10.48 16.58
C MET A 715 -4.98 -9.06 17.05
N PRO A 716 -3.75 -8.54 16.79
CA PRO A 716 -3.34 -7.22 17.27
C PRO A 716 -4.05 -6.07 16.56
N ASN A 717 -4.44 -6.26 15.29
CA ASN A 717 -4.97 -5.21 14.41
C ASN A 717 -6.49 -5.28 14.21
N ILE A 718 -7.20 -6.10 14.99
CA ILE A 718 -8.66 -6.21 14.87
C ILE A 718 -9.33 -4.89 15.22
N SER A 719 -10.26 -4.46 14.36
CA SER A 719 -11.05 -3.25 14.54
C SER A 719 -12.54 -3.44 14.26
N SER A 720 -12.91 -4.49 13.51
CA SER A 720 -14.29 -4.82 13.14
C SER A 720 -14.68 -6.19 13.72
N LEU A 721 -15.86 -6.27 14.33
CA LEU A 721 -16.44 -7.52 14.83
C LEU A 721 -17.89 -7.64 14.39
N ILE A 722 -18.19 -8.71 13.67
CA ILE A 722 -19.53 -9.05 13.17
C ILE A 722 -20.03 -10.26 13.95
N LEU A 723 -21.05 -10.08 14.78
CA LEU A 723 -21.69 -11.15 15.54
C LEU A 723 -23.10 -11.37 15.01
N LYS A 724 -23.26 -12.45 14.24
CA LYS A 724 -24.59 -12.97 13.88
C LYS A 724 -24.97 -14.02 14.91
N LYS A 725 -24.91 -13.76 16.21
CA LYS A 725 -25.26 -14.75 17.25
C LYS A 725 -25.81 -14.00 18.45
N GLN A 726 -26.87 -14.52 19.07
CA GLN A 726 -27.49 -13.86 20.22
C GLN A 726 -26.47 -13.66 21.34
N ILE A 727 -26.36 -12.41 21.82
CA ILE A 727 -25.55 -12.07 22.99
C ILE A 727 -26.41 -12.32 24.23
N THR A 728 -26.19 -13.47 24.87
CA THR A 728 -26.83 -13.80 26.14
C THR A 728 -26.10 -13.15 27.31
N SER A 729 -26.77 -12.98 28.46
CA SER A 729 -26.15 -12.45 29.69
C SER A 729 -24.84 -13.14 30.10
N SER A 730 -24.67 -14.43 29.76
CA SER A 730 -23.42 -15.18 29.96
C SER A 730 -22.23 -14.63 29.19
N PHE A 731 -22.43 -13.92 28.07
CA PHE A 731 -21.36 -13.25 27.32
C PHE A 731 -20.66 -12.20 28.17
N TYR A 732 -21.43 -11.40 28.92
CA TYR A 732 -20.91 -10.32 29.76
C TYR A 732 -20.24 -10.80 31.05
N THR A 733 -20.38 -12.07 31.42
CA THR A 733 -19.73 -12.64 32.61
C THR A 733 -18.21 -12.76 32.47
N ASN A 734 -17.67 -12.75 31.25
CA ASN A 734 -16.23 -12.75 31.00
C ASN A 734 -15.68 -11.32 30.95
N HIS A 735 -15.21 -10.84 32.10
CA HIS A 735 -14.67 -9.47 32.24
C HIS A 735 -13.47 -9.18 31.34
N GLU A 736 -12.58 -10.16 31.13
CA GLU A 736 -11.37 -9.99 30.31
C GLU A 736 -11.72 -9.81 28.82
N LEU A 737 -12.67 -10.60 28.32
CA LEU A 737 -13.20 -10.45 26.96
C LEU A 737 -13.85 -9.08 26.76
N CYS A 738 -14.71 -8.65 27.69
CA CYS A 738 -15.36 -7.35 27.61
C CYS A 738 -14.36 -6.19 27.63
N GLU A 739 -13.32 -6.28 28.47
CA GLU A 739 -12.26 -5.27 28.50
C GLU A 739 -11.48 -5.22 27.18
N LEU A 740 -11.15 -6.37 26.61
CA LEU A 740 -10.44 -6.46 25.33
C LEU A 740 -11.27 -5.88 24.17
N LEU A 741 -12.56 -6.22 24.10
CA LEU A 741 -13.50 -5.68 23.11
C LEU A 741 -13.61 -4.16 23.23
N SER A 742 -13.75 -3.66 24.45
CA SER A 742 -13.87 -2.22 24.73
C SER A 742 -12.64 -1.42 24.29
N LYS A 743 -11.46 -2.05 24.21
CA LYS A 743 -10.20 -1.38 23.82
C LYS A 743 -9.95 -1.44 22.31
N LYS A 744 -10.28 -2.56 21.66
CA LYS A 744 -9.86 -2.84 20.28
C LYS A 744 -10.94 -2.55 19.22
N ILE A 745 -12.21 -2.82 19.52
CA ILE A 745 -13.27 -2.80 18.50
C ILE A 745 -13.76 -1.36 18.27
N LYS A 746 -13.79 -0.97 17.00
CA LYS A 746 -14.28 0.32 16.51
C LYS A 746 -15.52 0.20 15.65
N MET A 747 -15.66 -0.90 14.93
CA MET A 747 -16.85 -1.22 14.14
C MET A 747 -17.48 -2.49 14.71
N PHE A 748 -18.77 -2.42 14.99
CA PHE A 748 -19.52 -3.57 15.50
C PHE A 748 -20.79 -3.77 14.69
N ASP A 749 -20.98 -4.98 14.16
CA ASP A 749 -22.18 -5.37 13.41
C ASP A 749 -22.92 -6.49 14.14
N TYR A 750 -24.17 -6.22 14.47
CA TYR A 750 -25.13 -7.10 15.10
C TYR A 750 -26.42 -7.11 14.29
N CYS A 751 -26.37 -7.68 13.08
CA CYS A 751 -27.49 -7.79 12.17
C CYS A 751 -27.96 -9.23 11.99
N ASN A 752 -29.29 -9.42 11.90
CA ASN A 752 -29.88 -10.72 11.62
C ASN A 752 -29.67 -11.17 10.15
N PRO A 753 -29.23 -12.42 9.87
CA PRO A 753 -29.30 -13.00 8.53
C PRO A 753 -30.72 -13.45 8.12
N THR A 754 -31.61 -13.80 9.05
CA THR A 754 -32.98 -14.24 8.74
C THR A 754 -33.98 -13.11 9.00
N PRO A 755 -34.99 -12.91 8.13
CA PRO A 755 -35.97 -11.84 8.32
C PRO A 755 -37.00 -12.11 9.44
N TYR A 756 -36.94 -13.25 10.14
CA TYR A 756 -38.02 -13.75 11.01
C TYR A 756 -37.65 -13.90 12.50
N ASP A 757 -36.37 -13.84 12.88
CA ASP A 757 -35.95 -13.90 14.27
C ASP A 757 -35.72 -12.48 14.83
N TYR A 758 -36.08 -12.25 16.09
CA TYR A 758 -35.79 -10.99 16.79
C TYR A 758 -34.54 -11.20 17.64
N PHE A 759 -33.53 -10.35 17.48
CA PHE A 759 -32.36 -10.35 18.34
C PHE A 759 -32.50 -9.28 19.42
N GLU A 760 -32.80 -9.72 20.64
CA GLU A 760 -32.81 -8.84 21.81
C GLU A 760 -31.39 -8.71 22.38
N ILE A 761 -30.96 -7.48 22.68
CA ILE A 761 -29.73 -7.24 23.45
C ILE A 761 -30.11 -7.32 24.93
N ASP A 762 -29.88 -8.49 25.55
CA ASP A 762 -29.97 -8.63 27.00
C ASP A 762 -28.99 -7.63 27.64
N ASP A 763 -29.48 -6.71 28.49
CA ASP A 763 -28.69 -5.68 29.19
C ASP A 763 -27.91 -4.69 28.28
N LEU A 764 -28.63 -3.74 27.66
CA LEU A 764 -28.08 -2.56 26.95
C LEU A 764 -27.02 -1.77 27.74
N ASP A 765 -27.09 -1.78 29.07
CA ASP A 765 -26.11 -1.12 29.94
C ASP A 765 -24.73 -1.79 29.89
N TRP A 766 -24.70 -3.12 29.86
CA TRP A 766 -23.46 -3.88 29.70
C TRP A 766 -22.95 -3.86 28.27
N PHE A 767 -23.87 -3.84 27.29
CA PHE A 767 -23.54 -3.60 25.89
C PHE A 767 -22.78 -2.29 25.69
N CYS A 768 -23.34 -1.17 26.15
CA CYS A 768 -22.74 0.16 25.99
C CYS A 768 -21.38 0.27 26.71
N LYS A 769 -21.19 -0.43 27.83
CA LYS A 769 -19.88 -0.50 28.52
C LYS A 769 -18.85 -1.27 27.69
N THR A 770 -19.24 -2.45 27.19
CA THR A 770 -18.37 -3.36 26.44
C THR A 770 -17.95 -2.77 25.11
N PHE A 771 -18.84 -2.05 24.43
CA PHE A 771 -18.60 -1.47 23.11
C PHE A 771 -18.39 0.05 23.15
N SER A 772 -17.88 0.57 24.26
CA SER A 772 -17.71 2.01 24.51
C SER A 772 -16.75 2.74 23.54
N ASN A 773 -15.86 2.03 22.84
CA ASN A 773 -14.98 2.58 21.81
C ASN A 773 -15.52 2.48 20.38
N VAL A 774 -16.73 1.95 20.17
CA VAL A 774 -17.32 1.80 18.84
C VAL A 774 -17.61 3.17 18.22
N GLU A 775 -17.07 3.37 17.02
CA GLU A 775 -17.24 4.53 16.14
C GLU A 775 -18.35 4.26 15.10
N GLU A 776 -18.56 3.00 14.70
CA GLU A 776 -19.57 2.55 13.74
C GLU A 776 -20.36 1.33 14.26
N LEU A 777 -21.68 1.48 14.42
CA LEU A 777 -22.57 0.43 14.94
C LEU A 777 -23.60 0.03 13.88
N HIS A 778 -23.71 -1.24 13.54
CA HIS A 778 -24.79 -1.77 12.71
C HIS A 778 -25.64 -2.68 13.58
N CYS A 779 -26.92 -2.38 13.73
CA CYS A 779 -27.81 -3.19 14.54
C CYS A 779 -29.27 -3.08 14.09
N ASP A 780 -30.03 -4.13 14.40
CA ASP A 780 -31.49 -4.07 14.34
C ASP A 780 -32.00 -3.40 15.63
N ILE A 781 -32.89 -2.41 15.51
CA ILE A 781 -33.47 -1.70 16.66
C ILE A 781 -34.98 -1.69 16.54
N ASP A 782 -35.63 -2.20 17.59
CA ASP A 782 -37.08 -2.35 17.66
C ASP A 782 -37.76 -1.32 18.58
N ASN A 783 -36.98 -0.45 19.27
CA ASN A 783 -37.50 0.61 20.14
C ASN A 783 -36.67 1.90 20.06
N VAL A 784 -37.35 3.05 20.00
CA VAL A 784 -36.73 4.39 20.00
C VAL A 784 -35.99 4.69 21.31
N ASP A 785 -36.48 4.20 22.45
CA ASP A 785 -35.83 4.43 23.75
C ASP A 785 -34.44 3.77 23.81
N ASP A 786 -34.30 2.57 23.25
CA ASP A 786 -33.02 1.86 23.19
C ASP A 786 -32.03 2.57 22.27
N PHE A 787 -32.51 3.13 21.16
CA PHE A 787 -31.70 3.98 20.29
C PHE A 787 -31.18 5.23 21.01
N LEU A 788 -32.04 5.94 21.75
CA LEU A 788 -31.64 7.12 22.52
C LEU A 788 -30.66 6.76 23.64
N LEU A 789 -30.83 5.59 24.27
CA LEU A 789 -29.90 5.08 25.27
C LEU A 789 -28.51 4.80 24.67
N ILE A 790 -28.45 4.20 23.47
CA ILE A 790 -27.18 3.95 22.76
C ILE A 790 -26.49 5.27 22.43
N LEU A 791 -27.20 6.25 21.87
CA LEU A 791 -26.64 7.57 21.55
C LEU A 791 -26.09 8.30 22.78
N THR A 792 -26.77 8.20 23.92
CA THR A 792 -26.34 8.88 25.15
C THR A 792 -25.14 8.21 25.80
N LYS A 793 -25.04 6.88 25.75
CA LYS A 793 -23.96 6.13 26.42
C LYS A 793 -22.74 5.88 25.53
N CYS A 794 -22.88 5.80 24.21
CA CYS A 794 -21.79 5.55 23.27
C CYS A 794 -21.19 6.86 22.73
N SER A 795 -20.40 7.55 23.56
CA SER A 795 -19.87 8.89 23.26
C SER A 795 -18.96 9.02 22.02
N LYS A 796 -18.41 7.91 21.50
CA LYS A 796 -17.51 7.90 20.32
C LYS A 796 -18.22 7.54 19.02
N LEU A 797 -19.51 7.24 19.09
CA LEU A 797 -20.29 6.79 17.96
C LEU A 797 -20.43 7.90 16.92
N SER A 798 -20.07 7.60 15.69
CA SER A 798 -20.09 8.53 14.56
C SER A 798 -21.04 8.08 13.46
N ILE A 799 -21.23 6.77 13.32
CA ILE A 799 -22.09 6.14 12.31
C ILE A 799 -22.95 5.08 13.00
N ILE A 800 -24.24 5.09 12.71
CA ILE A 800 -25.18 4.02 13.07
C ILE A 800 -25.92 3.58 11.80
N LYS A 801 -25.88 2.29 11.50
CA LYS A 801 -26.70 1.68 10.44
C LYS A 801 -27.79 0.84 11.09
N ILE A 802 -29.04 1.22 10.85
CA ILE A 802 -30.22 0.59 11.46
C ILE A 802 -31.04 -0.06 10.36
N LYS A 803 -31.47 -1.31 10.56
CA LYS A 803 -32.59 -1.86 9.79
C LYS A 803 -33.82 -1.76 10.67
N CYS A 804 -34.79 -0.97 10.24
CA CYS A 804 -36.03 -0.74 10.99
C CYS A 804 -37.06 -1.79 10.60
N VAL A 805 -37.63 -2.47 11.60
CA VAL A 805 -38.70 -3.46 11.41
C VAL A 805 -40.08 -2.79 11.35
N ASP A 806 -40.26 -1.64 12.02
CA ASP A 806 -41.53 -0.93 12.14
C ASP A 806 -41.54 0.39 11.35
N GLU A 807 -42.63 0.64 10.61
CA GLU A 807 -42.87 1.85 9.83
C GLU A 807 -43.01 3.10 10.71
N SER A 808 -43.53 2.96 11.93
CA SER A 808 -43.64 4.05 12.91
C SER A 808 -42.26 4.54 13.39
N ILE A 809 -41.33 3.61 13.61
CA ILE A 809 -39.94 3.91 13.98
C ILE A 809 -39.20 4.54 12.79
N PHE A 810 -39.42 4.01 11.59
CA PHE A 810 -38.86 4.58 10.36
C PHE A 810 -39.29 6.04 10.15
N ASN A 811 -40.58 6.33 10.34
CA ASN A 811 -41.11 7.70 10.24
C ASN A 811 -40.51 8.63 11.31
N TRP A 812 -40.35 8.13 12.54
CA TRP A 812 -39.69 8.90 13.60
C TRP A 812 -38.24 9.25 13.24
N PHE A 813 -37.51 8.32 12.61
CA PHE A 813 -36.14 8.57 12.11
C PHE A 813 -36.11 9.61 10.98
N GLU A 814 -37.03 9.57 10.01
CA GLU A 814 -37.12 10.60 8.96
C GLU A 814 -37.28 12.01 9.55
N ASP A 815 -38.11 12.16 10.57
CA ASP A 815 -38.40 13.45 11.19
C ASP A 815 -37.26 13.97 12.08
N ASN A 816 -36.52 13.08 12.76
CA ASN A 816 -35.59 13.48 13.83
C ASN A 816 -34.10 13.25 13.51
N ALA A 817 -33.75 12.37 12.56
CA ALA A 817 -32.35 11.98 12.31
C ALA A 817 -31.44 13.17 11.95
N ARG A 818 -32.00 14.23 11.35
CA ARG A 818 -31.26 15.44 10.95
C ARG A 818 -30.76 16.28 12.14
N THR A 819 -31.26 16.04 13.35
CA THR A 819 -30.96 16.84 14.55
C THR A 819 -29.77 16.32 15.36
N PHE A 820 -29.29 15.10 15.05
CA PHE A 820 -28.19 14.46 15.79
C PHE A 820 -26.83 14.71 15.12
N ASP A 821 -25.77 14.77 15.94
CA ASP A 821 -24.37 14.87 15.48
C ASP A 821 -23.78 13.53 15.01
N VAL A 822 -24.61 12.47 14.96
CA VAL A 822 -24.24 11.11 14.54
C VAL A 822 -24.89 10.82 13.19
N TYR A 823 -24.17 10.17 12.27
CA TYR A 823 -24.73 9.74 10.99
C TYR A 823 -25.63 8.52 11.18
N ILE A 824 -26.88 8.60 10.74
CA ILE A 824 -27.86 7.52 10.88
C ILE A 824 -28.29 7.07 9.48
N ASN A 825 -27.97 5.84 9.11
CA ASN A 825 -28.44 5.19 7.89
C ASN A 825 -29.50 4.16 8.27
N TYR A 826 -30.76 4.44 7.97
CA TYR A 826 -31.88 3.55 8.30
C TYR A 826 -32.59 3.07 7.03
N LYS A 827 -33.00 1.80 7.03
CA LYS A 827 -33.81 1.22 5.94
C LYS A 827 -35.00 0.49 6.53
N LEU A 828 -36.19 0.74 5.97
CA LEU A 828 -37.38 -0.06 6.26
C LEU A 828 -37.18 -1.47 5.71
N LYS A 829 -37.47 -2.49 6.53
CA LYS A 829 -37.51 -3.88 6.07
C LYS A 829 -38.63 -4.00 5.04
N PRO A 830 -38.38 -4.53 3.83
CA PRO A 830 -39.46 -4.70 2.85
C PRO A 830 -40.52 -5.63 3.44
N HIS A 831 -41.77 -5.15 3.54
CA HIS A 831 -42.91 -6.02 3.77
C HIS A 831 -43.02 -6.98 2.58
N LEU A 832 -42.60 -8.23 2.76
CA LEU A 832 -43.07 -9.32 1.92
C LEU A 832 -44.55 -9.49 2.26
N SER A 833 -45.42 -8.86 1.48
CA SER A 833 -46.80 -9.30 1.38
C SER A 833 -46.79 -10.79 1.06
N ALA A 834 -47.53 -11.57 1.85
CA ALA A 834 -47.77 -12.98 1.59
C ALA A 834 -48.07 -13.22 0.09
N CYS A 835 -47.15 -13.88 -0.60
CA CYS A 835 -47.51 -14.77 -1.69
C CYS A 835 -47.41 -16.17 -1.11
N ASP A 836 -48.57 -16.63 -0.66
CA ASP A 836 -48.91 -18.03 -0.48
C ASP A 836 -48.56 -18.85 -1.74
N SER A 837 -48.13 -20.10 -1.52
CA SER A 837 -48.32 -21.28 -2.37
C SER A 837 -48.29 -21.12 -3.90
N ASP A 838 -47.21 -21.57 -4.54
CA ASP A 838 -47.21 -22.66 -5.54
C ASP A 838 -45.77 -23.08 -5.92
#